data_AF-A0A1V4IN84-F1
#
_entry.id   AF-A0A1V4IN84-F1
#
_cell.length_a   1.000
_cell.length_b   1.000
_cell.length_c   1.000
_cell.angle_alpha   90.00
_cell.angle_beta   90.00
_cell.angle_gamma   90.00
#
_symmetry.space_group_name_H-M   'P 1'
#
loop_
_entity.id
_entity.type
_entity.pdbx_description
1 polymer ?
#
loop_
_entity_poly.entity_id
_entity_poly.type
_entity_poly.pdbx_seq_one_letter_code
_entity_poly.pdbx_strand_id
1 'polypeptide(L)'
;MKKRIIKIGLFIAIVFLFTQLFYGSVTAKADTTVVDNYISLSKTVTNTKGETGTDITAAGGERLAISYAVTSKNIPKDNINVTAKKKKVILVVDTSGSMRIKDMAHNHSRAETVKNAAKKFIAKTAGKDADIAVVPYSASAEAYSNEIQDFTNSISQLDSYIDGMTIYGGTNIGDGMRKAYYMLKDIDSSAYDKYIVLLTDGQPNEWSVNNDKSYYTGGYDAPYVLGEDNYDSTGDGLKYADKIGDIIAGTDINTYMIAFTRDTDISKMKDMAGHAKAQLSSARDEDGLNDVYDEISNQILNSFTVTSVNFREEFPANVTILDVPPGFIVDNDKHIVTGELTNLSYTLDGDVYKLSNQLDFTIDIKFDDKISGKYSLSPVSELFYTDYNKHSNKADFNTVNIKVSSAKEKISNAPIEFLRIIDKDEFALQDGSTEDIKIEYSIIPKKIDFYSVDTDFYFNNMKNTTSNVVKELPVSDGIYTATIPAGLRIKSIQYNGMEFSKNKYKVMSDSAGNSVITFDLDDMGGINYKLDDSKEFFKADPINFDIVLKGTETGTYILHKENTYLTYKDIKYQTTKLYTDKALKIVVYQSRVRQHGLYTNNDNTIGDSNFVFSIGGQPIDTSKENSYTAAVVADITGADSLLNINIGAGTQRYNSSDIKVNVFKIKDDGSSFNDKVNYNNAAVIKFNSDNSTDINVKFHDKGTYIAIYTFKMDVDEEKTLTNTASIGSSRQDLILREVKEIPDLF
;
A
#
# COMPACT_ATOMS: atom_id res chain seq x y z
N MET A 1 37.74 10.32 -28.31
CA MET A 1 37.80 11.08 -27.04
C MET A 1 38.16 12.55 -27.19
N LYS A 2 39.25 12.93 -27.90
CA LYS A 2 39.65 14.36 -28.03
C LYS A 2 38.60 15.32 -28.62
N LYS A 3 37.73 14.87 -29.54
CA LYS A 3 36.65 15.71 -30.11
C LYS A 3 35.44 15.95 -29.19
N ARG A 4 35.20 15.11 -28.18
CA ARG A 4 34.11 15.30 -27.18
C ARG A 4 34.53 16.25 -26.06
N ILE A 5 35.81 16.23 -25.66
CA ILE A 5 36.39 17.14 -24.67
C ILE A 5 36.42 18.58 -25.19
N ILE A 6 36.63 18.78 -26.51
CA ILE A 6 36.63 20.12 -27.13
C ILE A 6 35.23 20.75 -27.18
N LYS A 7 34.15 19.97 -27.33
CA LYS A 7 32.77 20.51 -27.35
C LYS A 7 32.26 20.90 -25.96
N ILE A 8 32.64 20.16 -24.92
CA ILE A 8 32.31 20.49 -23.52
C ILE A 8 33.11 21.72 -23.05
N GLY A 9 34.38 21.83 -23.44
CA GLY A 9 35.19 23.02 -23.17
C GLY A 9 34.70 24.29 -23.86
N LEU A 10 34.14 24.18 -25.08
CA LEU A 10 33.61 25.33 -25.83
C LEU A 10 32.27 25.84 -25.25
N PHE A 11 31.42 24.95 -24.73
CA PHE A 11 30.15 25.34 -24.11
C PHE A 11 30.36 26.03 -22.75
N ILE A 12 31.30 25.55 -21.93
CA ILE A 12 31.70 26.19 -20.67
C ILE A 12 32.37 27.56 -20.93
N ALA A 13 33.15 27.69 -22.00
CA ALA A 13 33.75 28.97 -22.40
C ALA A 13 32.71 30.00 -22.86
N ILE A 14 31.61 29.59 -23.50
CA ILE A 14 30.53 30.50 -23.93
C ILE A 14 29.73 31.01 -22.72
N VAL A 15 29.45 30.14 -21.73
CA VAL A 15 28.82 30.57 -20.47
C VAL A 15 29.73 31.51 -19.67
N PHE A 16 31.05 31.28 -19.65
CA PHE A 16 32.00 32.19 -19.01
C PHE A 16 32.21 33.51 -19.79
N LEU A 17 32.20 33.50 -21.12
CA LEU A 17 32.33 34.73 -21.93
C LEU A 17 31.15 35.69 -21.74
N PHE A 18 29.95 35.18 -21.46
CA PHE A 18 28.78 36.02 -21.16
C PHE A 18 28.93 36.81 -19.84
N THR A 19 29.74 36.34 -18.89
CA THR A 19 29.95 37.05 -17.61
C THR A 19 31.00 38.16 -17.68
N GLN A 20 31.90 38.16 -18.68
CA GLN A 20 33.01 39.12 -18.75
C GLN A 20 32.84 40.24 -19.81
N LEU A 21 31.84 40.17 -20.69
CA LEU A 21 31.63 41.17 -21.74
C LEU A 21 30.77 42.40 -21.34
N PHE A 22 30.33 42.51 -20.08
CA PHE A 22 29.47 43.61 -19.61
C PHE A 22 30.17 44.73 -18.82
N TYR A 23 31.50 44.86 -18.90
CA TYR A 23 32.24 46.01 -18.34
C TYR A 23 32.70 47.03 -19.40
N GLY A 24 31.93 47.18 -20.48
CA GLY A 24 32.06 48.33 -21.39
C GLY A 24 31.20 49.48 -20.89
N SER A 25 31.82 50.54 -20.37
CA SER A 25 31.13 51.76 -19.93
C SER A 25 30.42 52.44 -21.09
N VAL A 26 29.16 52.10 -21.32
CA VAL A 26 28.23 52.94 -22.07
C VAL A 26 27.49 53.78 -21.04
N THR A 27 27.79 55.07 -21.01
CA THR A 27 27.02 56.06 -20.25
C THR A 27 25.67 56.25 -20.92
N ALA A 28 24.78 55.27 -20.76
CA ALA A 28 23.36 55.45 -21.00
C ALA A 28 22.79 56.22 -19.80
N LYS A 29 22.07 57.31 -20.08
CA LYS A 29 21.21 57.92 -19.06
C LYS A 29 20.26 56.84 -18.57
N ALA A 30 20.38 56.46 -17.30
CA ALA A 30 19.40 55.63 -16.64
C ALA A 30 18.05 56.36 -16.67
N ASP A 31 17.17 55.93 -17.57
CA ASP A 31 15.75 56.13 -17.37
C ASP A 31 15.35 55.11 -16.30
N THR A 32 15.22 55.59 -15.07
CA THR A 32 14.82 54.78 -13.92
C THR A 32 13.33 54.50 -14.00
N THR A 33 12.90 53.70 -14.97
CA THR A 33 11.64 52.97 -14.88
C THR A 33 11.91 51.70 -14.11
N VAL A 34 11.36 51.64 -12.90
CA VAL A 34 11.34 50.45 -12.04
C VAL A 34 10.81 49.29 -12.88
N VAL A 35 11.65 48.28 -13.13
CA VAL A 35 11.19 47.00 -13.67
C VAL A 35 10.44 46.31 -12.54
N ASP A 36 9.12 46.53 -12.48
CA ASP A 36 8.25 45.81 -11.56
C ASP A 36 8.37 44.31 -11.86
N ASN A 37 8.92 43.54 -10.93
CA ASN A 37 9.07 42.10 -11.06
C ASN A 37 7.67 41.45 -10.95
N TYR A 38 7.02 41.26 -12.11
CA TYR A 38 5.67 40.73 -12.21
C TYR A 38 5.61 39.21 -12.03
N ILE A 39 6.72 38.50 -12.28
CA ILE A 39 6.84 37.07 -12.03
C ILE A 39 6.89 36.82 -10.52
N SER A 40 6.13 35.83 -10.05
CA SER A 40 6.11 35.37 -8.67
C SER A 40 6.40 33.88 -8.65
N LEU A 41 7.47 33.51 -7.96
CA LEU A 41 7.98 32.15 -7.91
C LEU A 41 7.70 31.55 -6.55
N SER A 42 7.21 30.31 -6.53
CA SER A 42 7.13 29.54 -5.29
C SER A 42 7.64 28.13 -5.47
N LYS A 43 8.26 27.60 -4.40
CA LYS A 43 8.62 26.20 -4.29
C LYS A 43 8.24 25.64 -2.93
N THR A 44 7.74 24.42 -2.93
CA THR A 44 7.38 23.65 -1.74
C THR A 44 7.97 22.26 -1.84
N VAL A 45 8.11 21.58 -0.71
CA VAL A 45 8.59 20.19 -0.68
C VAL A 45 7.54 19.30 -0.07
N THR A 46 7.33 18.14 -0.68
CA THR A 46 6.47 17.08 -0.18
C THR A 46 7.32 15.87 0.20
N ASN A 47 7.19 15.40 1.44
CA ASN A 47 7.84 14.18 1.92
C ASN A 47 7.00 12.92 1.66
N THR A 48 7.54 11.74 1.96
CA THR A 48 6.85 10.46 1.68
C THR A 48 5.62 10.20 2.58
N LYS A 49 5.44 11.01 3.62
CA LYS A 49 4.24 11.07 4.47
C LYS A 49 3.14 11.97 3.89
N GLY A 50 3.42 12.66 2.79
CA GLY A 50 2.53 13.66 2.19
C GLY A 50 2.39 14.93 3.04
N GLU A 51 3.41 15.31 3.81
CA GLU A 51 3.51 16.65 4.39
C GLU A 51 4.12 17.57 3.34
N THR A 52 3.45 18.70 3.06
CA THR A 52 3.88 19.67 2.05
C THR A 52 4.10 21.03 2.69
N GLY A 53 5.21 21.69 2.38
CA GLY A 53 5.45 23.06 2.85
C GLY A 53 6.84 23.60 2.55
N THR A 54 7.15 24.73 3.18
CA THR A 54 8.48 25.37 3.12
C THR A 54 9.37 24.98 4.29
N ASP A 55 8.80 24.38 5.34
CA ASP A 55 9.52 23.90 6.52
C ASP A 55 9.05 22.48 6.82
N ILE A 56 9.85 21.49 6.40
CA ILE A 56 9.47 20.09 6.50
C ILE A 56 10.49 19.27 7.29
N THR A 57 10.05 18.10 7.76
CA THR A 57 10.95 17.10 8.34
C THR A 57 11.10 15.93 7.38
N ALA A 58 12.30 15.36 7.35
CA ALA A 58 12.62 14.20 6.54
C ALA A 58 13.61 13.28 7.27
N ALA A 59 13.63 12.00 6.92
CA ALA A 59 14.72 11.12 7.31
C ALA A 59 15.85 11.14 6.27
N GLY A 60 17.08 10.91 6.73
CA GLY A 60 18.18 10.53 5.86
C GLY A 60 17.75 9.32 5.04
N GLY A 61 17.96 9.43 3.74
CA GLY A 61 17.59 8.42 2.77
C GLY A 61 16.14 8.46 2.29
N GLU A 62 15.34 9.44 2.71
CA GLU A 62 13.97 9.61 2.24
C GLU A 62 13.93 10.35 0.89
N ARG A 63 13.05 9.90 -0.03
CA ARG A 63 12.70 10.61 -1.27
C ARG A 63 11.82 11.82 -0.96
N LEU A 64 12.17 12.99 -1.49
CA LEU A 64 11.41 14.23 -1.36
C LEU A 64 11.09 14.78 -2.76
N ALA A 65 9.86 15.24 -2.95
CA ALA A 65 9.43 15.88 -4.19
C ALA A 65 9.39 17.39 -4.00
N ILE A 66 10.17 18.13 -4.78
CA ILE A 66 10.21 19.60 -4.76
C ILE A 66 9.33 20.10 -5.89
N SER A 67 8.24 20.78 -5.56
CA SER A 67 7.34 21.39 -6.52
C SER A 67 7.70 22.84 -6.74
N TYR A 68 7.88 23.23 -8.00
CA TYR A 68 8.14 24.60 -8.44
C TYR A 68 6.92 25.11 -9.18
N ALA A 69 6.50 26.34 -8.88
CA ALA A 69 5.41 27.02 -9.54
C ALA A 69 5.85 28.43 -9.97
N VAL A 70 5.64 28.72 -11.25
CA VAL A 70 5.87 30.04 -11.84
C VAL A 70 4.53 30.70 -12.09
N THR A 71 4.27 31.79 -11.36
CA THR A 71 3.06 32.59 -11.50
C THR A 71 3.41 34.01 -11.89
N SER A 72 2.42 34.83 -12.21
CA SER A 72 2.61 36.25 -12.43
C SER A 72 1.47 37.07 -11.86
N LYS A 73 1.79 38.29 -11.43
CA LYS A 73 0.82 39.35 -11.20
C LYS A 73 0.28 39.86 -12.53
N ASN A 74 -0.92 40.43 -12.50
CA ASN A 74 -1.51 41.12 -13.65
C ASN A 74 -0.68 42.35 -13.99
N ILE A 75 -0.40 42.57 -15.28
CA ILE A 75 0.41 43.70 -15.75
C ILE A 75 -0.52 44.71 -16.42
N PRO A 76 -0.61 45.97 -15.98
CA PRO A 76 -1.43 46.98 -16.63
C PRO A 76 -1.05 47.14 -18.12
N LYS A 77 -2.05 47.26 -19.00
CA LYS A 77 -1.84 47.38 -20.44
C LYS A 77 -0.92 48.55 -20.81
N ASP A 78 -1.10 49.68 -20.13
CA ASP A 78 -0.34 50.91 -20.37
C ASP A 78 1.14 50.80 -19.98
N ASN A 79 1.52 49.78 -19.20
CA ASN A 79 2.93 49.52 -18.86
C ASN A 79 3.67 48.82 -20.02
N ILE A 80 2.96 48.26 -21.00
CA ILE A 80 3.54 47.58 -22.15
C ILE A 80 3.68 48.60 -23.31
N ASN A 81 4.86 49.20 -23.45
CA ASN A 81 5.20 50.16 -24.51
C ASN A 81 5.94 49.51 -25.70
N VAL A 82 5.49 48.33 -26.13
CA VAL A 82 6.11 47.62 -27.25
C VAL A 82 5.26 47.83 -28.50
N THR A 83 5.87 48.29 -29.60
CA THR A 83 5.22 48.25 -30.91
C THR A 83 4.94 46.79 -31.26
N ALA A 84 3.67 46.40 -31.29
CA ALA A 84 3.29 45.01 -31.57
C ALA A 84 3.84 44.60 -32.94
N LYS A 85 4.65 43.53 -32.97
CA LYS A 85 5.11 42.95 -34.22
C LYS A 85 3.92 42.36 -34.98
N LYS A 86 4.03 42.33 -36.30
CA LYS A 86 3.13 41.53 -37.11
C LYS A 86 3.33 40.04 -36.78
N LYS A 87 2.32 39.22 -37.02
CA LYS A 87 2.29 37.81 -36.62
C LYS A 87 2.34 36.93 -37.87
N LYS A 88 3.14 35.86 -37.82
CA LYS A 88 3.18 34.79 -38.82
C LYS A 88 2.69 33.51 -38.17
N VAL A 89 1.52 33.04 -38.57
CA VAL A 89 0.85 31.89 -37.94
C VAL A 89 0.75 30.76 -38.95
N ILE A 90 1.15 29.56 -38.56
CA ILE A 90 0.94 28.36 -39.37
C ILE A 90 -0.03 27.45 -38.65
N LEU A 91 -1.17 27.15 -39.30
CA LEU A 91 -2.06 26.07 -38.88
C LEU A 91 -1.54 24.75 -39.44
N VAL A 92 -1.10 23.85 -38.57
CA VAL A 92 -0.63 22.50 -38.94
C VAL A 92 -1.77 21.52 -38.63
N VAL A 93 -2.41 21.01 -39.66
CA VAL A 93 -3.71 20.34 -39.53
C VAL A 93 -3.61 18.87 -39.93
N ASP A 94 -3.93 17.98 -39.01
CA ASP A 94 -4.01 16.54 -39.29
C ASP A 94 -5.14 16.23 -40.29
N THR A 95 -4.77 15.53 -41.35
CA THR A 95 -5.66 15.03 -42.40
C THR A 95 -5.58 13.51 -42.56
N SER A 96 -5.13 12.80 -41.52
CA SER A 96 -5.04 11.34 -41.48
C SER A 96 -6.40 10.65 -41.59
N GLY A 97 -6.38 9.35 -41.90
CA GLY A 97 -7.60 8.57 -42.14
C GLY A 97 -8.60 8.53 -40.97
N SER A 98 -8.14 8.64 -39.72
CA SER A 98 -8.98 8.72 -38.52
C SER A 98 -9.90 9.94 -38.53
N MET A 99 -9.49 11.02 -39.20
CA MET A 99 -10.29 12.24 -39.31
C MET A 99 -11.60 12.06 -40.10
N ARG A 100 -11.79 10.92 -40.80
CA ARG A 100 -13.05 10.57 -41.49
C ARG A 100 -14.12 10.00 -40.56
N ILE A 101 -13.76 9.62 -39.33
CA ILE A 101 -14.69 9.03 -38.36
C ILE A 101 -15.80 10.04 -38.05
N LYS A 102 -17.06 9.57 -38.10
CA LYS A 102 -18.27 10.36 -37.88
C LYS A 102 -18.79 10.20 -36.46
N ASP A 103 -18.02 10.67 -35.50
CA ASP A 103 -18.34 10.59 -34.07
C ASP A 103 -18.53 11.98 -33.42
N MET A 104 -18.56 13.04 -34.23
CA MET A 104 -18.83 14.40 -33.77
C MET A 104 -20.33 14.72 -33.75
N ALA A 105 -20.69 15.86 -33.16
CA ALA A 105 -22.06 16.36 -33.14
C ALA A 105 -22.65 16.40 -34.56
N HIS A 106 -23.97 16.18 -34.66
CA HIS A 106 -24.68 16.14 -35.94
C HIS A 106 -24.17 15.10 -36.96
N ASN A 107 -23.48 14.04 -36.51
CA ASN A 107 -22.89 13.00 -37.36
C ASN A 107 -21.87 13.58 -38.36
N HIS A 108 -21.24 14.69 -37.98
CA HIS A 108 -20.08 15.23 -38.67
C HIS A 108 -18.87 14.31 -38.46
N SER A 109 -18.00 14.29 -39.46
CA SER A 109 -16.66 13.77 -39.33
C SER A 109 -15.79 14.71 -38.51
N ARG A 110 -14.75 14.18 -37.86
CA ARG A 110 -13.72 14.98 -37.18
C ARG A 110 -13.13 16.05 -38.10
N ALA A 111 -12.87 15.69 -39.36
CA ALA A 111 -12.40 16.62 -40.38
C ALA A 111 -13.38 17.77 -40.65
N GLU A 112 -14.68 17.50 -40.76
CA GLU A 112 -15.70 18.56 -40.95
C GLU A 112 -15.72 19.53 -39.75
N THR A 113 -15.64 19.00 -38.53
CA THR A 113 -15.55 19.82 -37.31
C THR A 113 -14.28 20.66 -37.27
N VAL A 114 -13.12 20.07 -37.58
CA VAL A 114 -11.84 20.80 -37.62
C VAL A 114 -11.84 21.89 -38.70
N LYS A 115 -12.37 21.60 -39.90
CA LYS A 115 -12.52 22.61 -40.96
C LYS A 115 -13.38 23.78 -40.52
N ASN A 116 -14.53 23.52 -39.88
CA ASN A 116 -15.41 24.59 -39.38
C ASN A 116 -14.72 25.44 -38.30
N ALA A 117 -14.05 24.81 -37.34
CA ALA A 117 -13.36 25.50 -36.26
C ALA A 117 -12.13 26.30 -36.78
N ALA A 118 -11.35 25.74 -37.71
CA ALA A 118 -10.23 26.42 -38.34
C ALA A 118 -10.68 27.68 -39.11
N LYS A 119 -11.81 27.63 -39.82
CA LYS A 119 -12.37 28.82 -40.50
C LYS A 119 -12.77 29.92 -39.52
N LYS A 120 -13.35 29.56 -38.36
CA LYS A 120 -13.64 30.53 -37.29
C LYS A 120 -12.35 31.16 -36.74
N PHE A 121 -11.33 30.35 -36.48
CA PHE A 121 -10.00 30.82 -36.09
C PHE A 121 -9.41 31.80 -37.12
N ILE A 122 -9.45 31.45 -38.41
CA ILE A 122 -8.97 32.28 -39.52
C ILE A 122 -9.70 33.61 -39.56
N ALA A 123 -11.04 33.60 -39.52
CA ALA A 123 -11.86 34.81 -39.55
C ALA A 123 -11.56 35.74 -38.36
N LYS A 124 -11.19 35.18 -37.20
CA LYS A 124 -10.81 35.94 -36.01
C LYS A 124 -9.38 36.48 -36.08
N THR A 125 -8.47 35.79 -36.76
CA THR A 125 -7.01 36.04 -36.67
C THR A 125 -6.45 36.75 -37.91
N ALA A 126 -6.79 36.30 -39.11
CA ALA A 126 -6.21 36.81 -40.35
C ALA A 126 -6.51 38.30 -40.55
N GLY A 127 -5.50 39.06 -40.97
CA GLY A 127 -5.65 40.50 -41.27
C GLY A 127 -5.69 41.42 -40.05
N LYS A 128 -5.66 40.88 -38.83
CA LYS A 128 -5.47 41.64 -37.57
C LYS A 128 -3.99 41.62 -37.19
N ASP A 129 -3.16 42.19 -38.05
CA ASP A 129 -1.68 42.12 -38.00
C ASP A 129 -1.09 40.71 -38.10
N ALA A 130 -1.89 39.69 -38.44
CA ALA A 130 -1.46 38.32 -38.66
C ALA A 130 -1.65 37.86 -40.12
N ASP A 131 -0.61 37.24 -40.68
CA ASP A 131 -0.69 36.44 -41.90
C ASP A 131 -0.69 34.95 -41.53
N ILE A 132 -1.56 34.18 -42.19
CA ILE A 132 -1.76 32.76 -41.88
C ILE A 132 -1.32 31.91 -43.07
N ALA A 133 -0.61 30.82 -42.78
CA ALA A 133 -0.36 29.71 -43.69
C ALA A 133 -1.03 28.43 -43.13
N VAL A 134 -1.29 27.46 -44.00
CA VAL A 134 -1.89 26.18 -43.61
C VAL A 134 -1.07 25.03 -44.17
N VAL A 135 -0.64 24.12 -43.28
CA VAL A 135 0.10 22.90 -43.57
C VAL A 135 -0.77 21.70 -43.17
N PRO A 136 -1.58 21.14 -44.09
CA PRO A 136 -2.18 19.84 -43.88
C PRO A 136 -1.10 18.76 -43.83
N TYR A 137 -1.28 17.72 -43.02
CA TYR A 137 -0.38 16.58 -42.99
C TYR A 137 -1.10 15.26 -42.73
N SER A 138 -0.58 14.20 -43.31
CA SER A 138 -0.99 12.82 -43.03
C SER A 138 0.25 11.94 -42.90
N ALA A 139 0.43 10.96 -43.78
CA ALA A 139 1.65 10.16 -43.92
C ALA A 139 2.90 11.04 -44.16
N SER A 140 2.70 12.16 -44.83
CA SER A 140 3.65 13.25 -44.94
C SER A 140 2.88 14.56 -45.03
N ALA A 141 3.58 15.68 -44.89
CA ALA A 141 3.02 16.99 -45.19
C ALA A 141 2.97 17.29 -46.71
N GLU A 142 3.36 16.33 -47.57
CA GLU A 142 3.59 16.54 -49.02
C GLU A 142 3.15 15.37 -49.91
N ALA A 143 2.23 14.51 -49.48
CA ALA A 143 1.70 13.47 -50.37
C ALA A 143 1.11 14.05 -51.69
N TYR A 144 0.83 15.37 -51.72
CA TYR A 144 0.42 16.12 -52.90
C TYR A 144 1.07 17.52 -52.92
N SER A 145 1.97 17.78 -53.88
CA SER A 145 2.82 18.99 -53.98
C SER A 145 2.08 20.33 -54.22
N ASN A 146 0.75 20.37 -54.08
CA ASN A 146 -0.10 21.56 -54.21
C ASN A 146 -0.89 21.86 -52.92
N GLU A 147 -0.58 21.18 -51.81
CA GLU A 147 -1.31 21.22 -50.54
C GLU A 147 -0.56 21.93 -49.42
N ILE A 148 0.17 23.02 -49.68
CA ILE A 148 0.48 23.99 -48.61
C ILE A 148 0.00 25.37 -49.05
N GLN A 149 -0.80 26.01 -48.21
CA GLN A 149 -1.20 27.41 -48.40
C GLN A 149 -0.15 28.31 -47.76
N ASP A 150 0.57 29.07 -48.58
CA ASP A 150 1.54 30.06 -48.11
C ASP A 150 0.87 31.23 -47.37
N PHE A 151 1.65 32.06 -46.69
CA PHE A 151 1.16 33.16 -45.88
C PHE A 151 0.28 34.13 -46.67
N THR A 152 -0.95 34.29 -46.22
CA THR A 152 -1.91 35.26 -46.75
C THR A 152 -2.76 35.80 -45.60
N ASN A 153 -3.35 36.98 -45.79
CA ASN A 153 -4.37 37.53 -44.89
C ASN A 153 -5.78 37.46 -45.52
N SER A 154 -5.91 36.83 -46.69
CA SER A 154 -7.19 36.65 -47.37
C SER A 154 -7.97 35.51 -46.73
N ILE A 155 -8.99 35.87 -45.93
CA ILE A 155 -9.92 34.91 -45.32
C ILE A 155 -10.56 34.01 -46.38
N SER A 156 -11.01 34.56 -47.51
CA SER A 156 -11.65 33.78 -48.58
C SER A 156 -10.71 32.76 -49.22
N GLN A 157 -9.42 33.09 -49.35
CA GLN A 157 -8.41 32.16 -49.89
C GLN A 157 -8.19 31.01 -48.91
N LEU A 158 -8.03 31.32 -47.62
CA LEU A 158 -7.82 30.34 -46.56
C LEU A 158 -9.05 29.44 -46.36
N ASP A 159 -10.26 29.99 -46.39
CA ASP A 159 -11.51 29.22 -46.28
C ASP A 159 -11.64 28.21 -47.44
N SER A 160 -11.41 28.67 -48.67
CA SER A 160 -11.47 27.82 -49.86
C SER A 160 -10.44 26.69 -49.79
N TYR A 161 -9.26 27.01 -49.26
CA TYR A 161 -8.18 26.05 -49.06
C TYR A 161 -8.52 24.98 -48.01
N ILE A 162 -9.01 25.41 -46.84
CA ILE A 162 -9.46 24.52 -45.75
C ILE A 162 -10.57 23.59 -46.23
N ASP A 163 -11.55 24.10 -46.98
CA ASP A 163 -12.63 23.29 -47.54
C ASP A 163 -12.09 22.22 -48.51
N GLY A 164 -11.05 22.56 -49.29
CA GLY A 164 -10.40 21.68 -50.26
C GLY A 164 -9.48 20.60 -49.68
N MET A 165 -9.15 20.62 -48.37
CA MET A 165 -8.23 19.63 -47.79
C MET A 165 -8.77 18.19 -47.92
N THR A 166 -7.91 17.28 -48.37
CA THR A 166 -8.22 15.85 -48.55
C THR A 166 -7.83 15.07 -47.30
N ILE A 167 -8.65 14.08 -46.91
CA ILE A 167 -8.41 13.24 -45.74
C ILE A 167 -7.98 11.84 -46.16
N TYR A 168 -6.72 11.47 -45.92
CA TYR A 168 -6.14 10.19 -46.29
C TYR A 168 -4.79 9.96 -45.58
N GLY A 169 -4.36 8.70 -45.39
CA GLY A 169 -3.01 8.35 -44.90
C GLY A 169 -2.90 8.17 -43.38
N GLY A 170 -1.68 7.93 -42.89
CA GLY A 170 -1.36 7.87 -41.46
C GLY A 170 -1.10 9.26 -40.85
N THR A 171 -0.37 9.31 -39.75
CA THR A 171 -0.23 10.48 -38.86
C THR A 171 1.25 10.77 -38.60
N ASN A 172 1.86 11.59 -39.44
CA ASN A 172 3.28 11.99 -39.36
C ASN A 172 3.42 13.41 -38.80
N ILE A 173 3.19 13.54 -37.49
CA ILE A 173 3.20 14.81 -36.76
C ILE A 173 4.54 15.54 -36.92
N GLY A 174 5.66 14.80 -36.85
CA GLY A 174 6.99 15.36 -37.01
C GLY A 174 7.20 16.03 -38.38
N ASP A 175 6.59 15.51 -39.44
CA ASP A 175 6.72 16.09 -40.78
C ASP A 175 5.92 17.39 -40.95
N GLY A 176 4.70 17.43 -40.41
CA GLY A 176 3.90 18.66 -40.35
C GLY A 176 4.64 19.77 -39.60
N MET A 177 5.18 19.46 -38.42
CA MET A 177 6.00 20.41 -37.66
C MET A 177 7.27 20.84 -38.39
N ARG A 178 7.96 19.89 -39.05
CA ARG A 178 9.19 20.16 -39.81
C ARG A 178 8.93 21.17 -40.93
N LYS A 179 7.84 21.01 -41.69
CA LYS A 179 7.48 21.95 -42.77
C LYS A 179 7.13 23.33 -42.23
N ALA A 180 6.32 23.38 -41.18
CA ALA A 180 6.01 24.65 -40.51
C ALA A 180 7.27 25.37 -40.00
N TYR A 181 8.21 24.64 -39.39
CA TYR A 181 9.50 25.19 -38.97
C TYR A 181 10.26 25.84 -40.15
N TYR A 182 10.39 25.15 -41.28
CA TYR A 182 11.14 25.69 -42.42
C TYR A 182 10.45 26.88 -43.11
N MET A 183 9.12 26.96 -43.07
CA MET A 183 8.39 28.14 -43.53
C MET A 183 8.63 29.37 -42.64
N LEU A 184 8.92 29.17 -41.35
CA LEU A 184 9.15 30.25 -40.38
C LEU A 184 10.63 30.59 -40.15
N LYS A 185 11.55 29.65 -40.46
CA LYS A 185 12.96 29.72 -40.08
C LYS A 185 13.66 30.99 -40.56
N ASP A 186 13.41 31.39 -41.80
CA ASP A 186 14.10 32.51 -42.44
C ASP A 186 13.32 33.84 -42.31
N ILE A 187 12.20 33.85 -41.57
CA ILE A 187 11.43 35.06 -41.29
C ILE A 187 12.13 35.91 -40.23
N ASP A 188 12.30 37.20 -40.53
CA ASP A 188 12.92 38.16 -39.63
C ASP A 188 12.15 38.28 -38.29
N SER A 189 12.81 37.77 -37.26
CA SER A 189 12.30 37.67 -35.90
C SER A 189 12.25 39.03 -35.18
N SER A 190 12.92 40.04 -35.73
CA SER A 190 12.82 41.42 -35.25
C SER A 190 11.55 42.11 -35.70
N ALA A 191 10.98 41.70 -36.84
CA ALA A 191 9.79 42.28 -37.45
C ALA A 191 8.51 41.47 -37.21
N TYR A 192 8.64 40.15 -36.98
CA TYR A 192 7.51 39.24 -36.80
C TYR A 192 7.62 38.39 -35.55
N ASP A 193 6.47 38.12 -34.90
CA ASP A 193 6.33 37.00 -33.98
C ASP A 193 5.79 35.78 -34.74
N LYS A 194 6.36 34.61 -34.46
CA LYS A 194 6.16 33.38 -35.25
C LYS A 194 5.43 32.33 -34.42
N TYR A 195 4.45 31.69 -35.02
CA TYR A 195 3.56 30.74 -34.34
C TYR A 195 3.30 29.49 -35.17
N ILE A 196 3.34 28.34 -34.51
CA ILE A 196 2.85 27.06 -35.01
C ILE A 196 1.65 26.68 -34.16
N VAL A 197 0.51 26.37 -34.78
CA VAL A 197 -0.67 25.84 -34.12
C VAL A 197 -0.96 24.48 -34.73
N LEU A 198 -0.57 23.42 -34.02
CA LEU A 198 -0.73 22.04 -34.46
C LEU A 198 -1.97 21.41 -33.87
N LEU A 199 -2.74 20.70 -34.70
CA LEU A 199 -3.87 19.89 -34.27
C LEU A 199 -3.71 18.46 -34.79
N THR A 200 -3.98 17.49 -33.92
CA THR A 200 -4.05 16.05 -34.28
C THR A 200 -5.22 15.37 -33.59
N ASP A 201 -5.80 14.34 -34.22
CA ASP A 201 -6.80 13.47 -33.60
C ASP A 201 -6.26 12.12 -33.12
N GLY A 202 -4.98 11.85 -33.38
CA GLY A 202 -4.34 10.56 -33.15
C GLY A 202 -2.93 10.69 -32.60
N GLN A 203 -2.22 9.57 -32.61
CA GLN A 203 -0.82 9.49 -32.18
C GLN A 203 0.09 9.39 -33.40
N PRO A 204 1.35 9.85 -33.30
CA PRO A 204 2.28 9.78 -34.42
C PRO A 204 2.54 8.31 -34.74
N ASN A 205 2.29 7.87 -35.97
CA ASN A 205 2.51 6.48 -36.41
C ASN A 205 3.31 6.36 -37.72
N GLU A 206 3.76 7.51 -38.25
CA GLU A 206 4.61 7.60 -39.42
C GLU A 206 5.71 8.64 -39.20
N TRP A 207 6.84 8.48 -39.90
CA TRP A 207 7.99 9.38 -39.80
C TRP A 207 8.80 9.46 -41.10
N SER A 208 9.43 10.62 -41.29
CA SER A 208 10.21 10.92 -42.48
C SER A 208 11.69 10.56 -42.30
N VAL A 209 12.29 9.90 -43.28
CA VAL A 209 13.69 9.43 -43.22
C VAL A 209 14.49 9.73 -44.49
N ASN A 210 15.81 9.83 -44.31
CA ASN A 210 16.80 9.83 -45.37
C ASN A 210 16.94 8.43 -46.00
N ASN A 211 17.69 8.34 -47.11
CA ASN A 211 18.02 7.06 -47.76
C ASN A 211 18.73 6.06 -46.84
N ASP A 212 19.44 6.53 -45.81
CA ASP A 212 20.10 5.71 -44.80
C ASP A 212 19.17 5.32 -43.62
N LYS A 213 17.88 5.65 -43.73
CA LYS A 213 16.83 5.47 -42.71
C LYS A 213 16.99 6.33 -41.45
N SER A 214 17.93 7.27 -41.41
CA SER A 214 17.98 8.25 -40.33
C SER A 214 16.85 9.27 -40.47
N TYR A 215 16.33 9.77 -39.34
CA TYR A 215 15.29 10.81 -39.34
C TYR A 215 15.68 12.02 -40.19
N TYR A 216 14.81 12.39 -41.12
CA TYR A 216 15.01 13.48 -42.05
C TYR A 216 14.60 14.81 -41.43
N THR A 217 15.54 15.76 -41.34
CA THR A 217 15.29 17.07 -40.73
C THR A 217 15.53 18.22 -41.70
N GLY A 218 15.63 17.95 -43.01
CA GLY A 218 15.86 18.96 -44.05
C GLY A 218 14.59 19.75 -44.41
N GLY A 219 14.74 20.86 -45.14
CA GLY A 219 13.61 21.71 -45.55
C GLY A 219 12.89 21.26 -46.81
N TYR A 220 13.59 20.52 -47.67
CA TYR A 220 13.02 19.90 -48.87
C TYR A 220 12.16 18.69 -48.51
N ASP A 221 11.60 18.04 -49.53
CA ASP A 221 10.79 16.84 -49.41
C ASP A 221 11.60 15.70 -48.82
N ALA A 222 10.96 14.92 -47.95
CA ALA A 222 11.60 13.76 -47.35
C ALA A 222 11.80 12.68 -48.42
N PRO A 223 13.00 12.05 -48.51
CA PRO A 223 13.23 10.98 -49.48
C PRO A 223 12.30 9.78 -49.31
N TYR A 224 11.98 9.42 -48.07
CA TYR A 224 11.10 8.31 -47.73
C TYR A 224 10.25 8.62 -46.49
N VAL A 225 9.09 7.97 -46.43
CA VAL A 225 8.24 7.88 -45.23
C VAL A 225 8.20 6.43 -44.80
N LEU A 226 8.37 6.19 -43.51
CA LEU A 226 8.16 4.90 -42.87
C LEU A 226 6.95 5.00 -41.93
N GLY A 227 6.30 3.87 -41.69
CA GLY A 227 5.10 3.82 -40.87
C GLY A 227 4.96 2.49 -40.16
N GLU A 228 4.18 2.51 -39.08
CA GLU A 228 3.91 1.37 -38.22
C GLU A 228 2.43 0.99 -38.18
N ASP A 229 2.06 0.17 -37.19
CA ASP A 229 0.68 0.06 -36.76
C ASP A 229 0.11 1.42 -36.32
N ASN A 230 -1.21 1.50 -36.19
CA ASN A 230 -1.88 2.74 -35.79
C ASN A 230 -1.51 3.24 -34.38
N TYR A 231 -0.68 2.50 -33.63
CA TYR A 231 -0.36 2.74 -32.23
C TYR A 231 1.10 3.13 -31.96
N ASP A 232 1.96 3.15 -32.97
CA ASP A 232 3.39 3.48 -32.82
C ASP A 232 4.02 2.62 -31.72
N SER A 233 3.89 1.31 -31.90
CA SER A 233 4.28 0.32 -30.92
C SER A 233 5.79 0.27 -30.68
N THR A 234 6.63 0.77 -31.59
CA THR A 234 8.09 0.89 -31.37
C THR A 234 8.52 2.29 -30.90
N GLY A 235 7.62 3.28 -30.97
CA GLY A 235 7.85 4.66 -30.57
C GLY A 235 8.67 5.49 -31.57
N ASP A 236 8.90 5.01 -32.79
CA ASP A 236 9.74 5.70 -33.78
C ASP A 236 9.06 6.94 -34.39
N GLY A 237 7.73 6.96 -34.48
CA GLY A 237 6.95 8.13 -34.87
C GLY A 237 7.06 9.24 -33.83
N LEU A 238 6.90 8.88 -32.55
CA LEU A 238 7.07 9.79 -31.42
C LEU A 238 8.50 10.37 -31.38
N LYS A 239 9.53 9.52 -31.41
CA LYS A 239 10.94 9.97 -31.41
C LYS A 239 11.27 10.92 -32.55
N TYR A 240 10.66 10.72 -33.73
CA TYR A 240 10.83 11.66 -34.83
C TYR A 240 10.20 13.01 -34.54
N ALA A 241 8.95 13.02 -34.05
CA ALA A 241 8.26 14.23 -33.65
C ALA A 241 9.01 14.98 -32.54
N ASP A 242 9.52 14.27 -31.52
CA ASP A 242 10.35 14.82 -30.45
C ASP A 242 11.62 15.48 -31.01
N LYS A 243 12.30 14.80 -31.93
CA LYS A 243 13.52 15.35 -32.57
C LYS A 243 13.24 16.63 -33.36
N ILE A 244 12.10 16.73 -34.03
CA ILE A 244 11.68 17.97 -34.70
C ILE A 244 11.25 19.02 -33.67
N GLY A 245 10.58 18.61 -32.60
CA GLY A 245 10.27 19.43 -31.45
C GLY A 245 11.52 20.10 -30.88
N ASP A 246 12.58 19.35 -30.61
CA ASP A 246 13.86 19.87 -30.13
C ASP A 246 14.46 20.95 -31.05
N ILE A 247 14.31 20.77 -32.38
CA ILE A 247 14.75 21.77 -33.36
C ILE A 247 13.94 23.06 -33.23
N ILE A 248 12.62 22.95 -33.07
CA ILE A 248 11.72 24.10 -32.90
C ILE A 248 11.99 24.79 -31.56
N ALA A 249 12.20 24.03 -30.49
CA ALA A 249 12.49 24.54 -29.15
C ALA A 249 13.79 25.34 -29.06
N GLY A 250 14.73 25.12 -29.99
CA GLY A 250 15.94 25.91 -30.15
C GLY A 250 15.73 27.27 -30.86
N THR A 251 14.48 27.69 -31.09
CA THR A 251 14.13 28.93 -31.80
C THR A 251 13.21 29.82 -30.97
N ASP A 252 12.86 30.98 -31.52
CA ASP A 252 11.88 31.92 -30.98
C ASP A 252 10.44 31.68 -31.49
N ILE A 253 10.18 30.53 -32.13
CA ILE A 253 8.84 30.15 -32.59
C ILE A 253 7.99 29.69 -31.41
N ASN A 254 6.79 30.25 -31.26
CA ASN A 254 5.84 29.85 -30.22
C ASN A 254 4.93 28.74 -30.76
N THR A 255 4.84 27.63 -30.04
CA THR A 255 4.10 26.45 -30.51
C THR A 255 2.89 26.18 -29.63
N TYR A 256 1.75 25.91 -30.24
CA TYR A 256 0.55 25.39 -29.59
C TYR A 256 0.25 24.02 -30.18
N MET A 257 -0.16 23.09 -29.34
CA MET A 257 -0.60 21.75 -29.73
C MET A 257 -2.00 21.48 -29.20
N ILE A 258 -2.85 20.93 -30.05
CA ILE A 258 -4.24 20.61 -29.74
C ILE A 258 -4.44 19.11 -29.94
N ALA A 259 -4.67 18.41 -28.82
CA ALA A 259 -5.09 17.02 -28.82
C ALA A 259 -6.62 16.96 -29.00
N PHE A 260 -7.08 16.53 -30.17
CA PHE A 260 -8.50 16.54 -30.54
C PHE A 260 -9.11 15.13 -30.47
N THR A 261 -10.28 15.00 -29.84
CA THR A 261 -11.00 13.73 -29.59
C THR A 261 -10.36 12.82 -28.54
N ARG A 262 -11.04 11.73 -28.16
CA ARG A 262 -10.61 10.80 -27.10
C ARG A 262 -9.51 9.83 -27.50
N ASP A 263 -9.27 9.69 -28.80
CA ASP A 263 -8.34 8.69 -29.33
C ASP A 263 -6.89 9.18 -29.32
N THR A 264 -6.66 10.47 -29.09
CA THR A 264 -5.33 11.03 -28.92
C THR A 264 -4.68 10.57 -27.61
N ASP A 265 -3.47 10.02 -27.71
CA ASP A 265 -2.65 9.69 -26.54
C ASP A 265 -2.08 10.97 -25.92
N ILE A 266 -2.73 11.44 -24.86
CA ILE A 266 -2.35 12.66 -24.13
C ILE A 266 -0.93 12.54 -23.53
N SER A 267 -0.45 11.35 -23.19
CA SER A 267 0.88 11.18 -22.60
C SER A 267 1.95 11.44 -23.65
N LYS A 268 1.80 10.87 -24.85
CA LYS A 268 2.68 11.15 -25.99
C LYS A 268 2.62 12.62 -26.42
N MET A 269 1.43 13.22 -26.43
CA MET A 269 1.27 14.65 -26.72
C MET A 269 1.99 15.55 -25.70
N LYS A 270 1.98 15.20 -24.41
CA LYS A 270 2.72 15.92 -23.38
C LYS A 270 4.23 15.82 -23.60
N ASP A 271 4.73 14.66 -24.01
CA ASP A 271 6.14 14.44 -24.30
C ASP A 271 6.60 15.33 -25.48
N MET A 272 5.89 15.23 -26.61
CA MET A 272 6.15 16.07 -27.78
C MET A 272 6.03 17.57 -27.47
N ALA A 273 5.03 17.97 -26.69
CA ALA A 273 4.86 19.36 -26.28
C ALA A 273 6.05 19.85 -25.44
N GLY A 274 6.60 19.00 -24.57
CA GLY A 274 7.83 19.28 -23.83
C GLY A 274 9.01 19.51 -24.76
N HIS A 275 9.24 18.61 -25.70
CA HIS A 275 10.31 18.70 -26.69
C HIS A 275 10.19 19.93 -27.60
N ALA A 276 8.98 20.33 -27.98
CA ALA A 276 8.72 21.50 -28.83
C ALA A 276 8.55 22.82 -28.07
N LYS A 277 8.65 22.81 -26.73
CA LYS A 277 8.27 23.92 -25.84
C LYS A 277 6.86 24.47 -26.12
N ALA A 278 5.94 23.57 -26.47
CA ALA A 278 4.59 23.92 -26.90
C ALA A 278 3.60 24.02 -25.72
N GLN A 279 2.61 24.90 -25.87
CA GLN A 279 1.43 24.90 -25.00
C GLN A 279 0.44 23.83 -25.49
N LEU A 280 0.11 22.87 -24.62
CA LEU A 280 -0.79 21.77 -24.95
C LEU A 280 -2.21 22.02 -24.43
N SER A 281 -3.17 22.01 -25.34
CA SER A 281 -4.61 22.04 -25.06
C SER A 281 -5.28 20.76 -25.55
N SER A 282 -6.47 20.47 -25.02
CA SER A 282 -7.28 19.34 -25.49
C SER A 282 -8.72 19.74 -25.76
N ALA A 283 -9.30 19.22 -26.82
CA ALA A 283 -10.70 19.41 -27.18
C ALA A 283 -11.35 18.08 -27.53
N ARG A 284 -12.64 17.91 -27.24
CA ARG A 284 -13.35 16.63 -27.44
C ARG A 284 -14.50 16.71 -28.45
N ASP A 285 -14.96 17.91 -28.73
CA ASP A 285 -16.08 18.21 -29.62
C ASP A 285 -15.86 19.58 -30.30
N GLU A 286 -16.81 19.98 -31.14
CA GLU A 286 -16.72 21.23 -31.91
C GLU A 286 -16.67 22.47 -31.01
N ASP A 287 -17.47 22.50 -29.94
CA ASP A 287 -17.52 23.66 -29.04
C ASP A 287 -16.21 23.81 -28.28
N GLY A 288 -15.70 22.72 -27.68
CA GLY A 288 -14.40 22.74 -26.99
C GLY A 288 -13.24 23.06 -27.94
N LEU A 289 -13.31 22.64 -29.21
CA LEU A 289 -12.30 23.01 -30.20
C LEU A 289 -12.39 24.49 -30.58
N ASN A 290 -13.60 25.03 -30.73
CA ASN A 290 -13.80 26.46 -30.94
C ASN A 290 -13.25 27.27 -29.77
N ASP A 291 -13.51 26.85 -28.52
CA ASP A 291 -13.01 27.53 -27.32
C ASP A 291 -11.47 27.54 -27.29
N VAL A 292 -10.83 26.40 -27.56
CA VAL A 292 -9.35 26.31 -27.63
C VAL A 292 -8.78 27.20 -28.72
N TYR A 293 -9.36 27.18 -29.93
CA TYR A 293 -8.90 28.06 -31.00
C TYR A 293 -9.18 29.54 -30.70
N ASP A 294 -10.30 29.85 -30.07
CA ASP A 294 -10.63 31.20 -29.65
C ASP A 294 -9.64 31.74 -28.62
N GLU A 295 -9.25 30.90 -27.67
CA GLU A 295 -8.18 31.17 -26.72
C GLU A 295 -6.87 31.43 -27.46
N ILE A 296 -6.39 30.48 -28.27
CA ILE A 296 -5.13 30.61 -29.01
C ILE A 296 -5.11 31.87 -29.90
N SER A 297 -6.22 32.16 -30.60
CA SER A 297 -6.35 33.38 -31.42
C SER A 297 -6.22 34.64 -30.57
N ASN A 298 -6.91 34.68 -29.42
CA ASN A 298 -6.79 35.79 -28.48
C ASN A 298 -5.37 35.93 -27.95
N GLN A 299 -4.70 34.81 -27.63
CA GLN A 299 -3.30 34.82 -27.22
C GLN A 299 -2.44 35.40 -28.34
N ILE A 300 -2.50 34.88 -29.57
CA ILE A 300 -1.68 35.38 -30.69
C ILE A 300 -1.86 36.88 -30.94
N LEU A 301 -3.11 37.36 -30.93
CA LEU A 301 -3.45 38.75 -31.27
C LEU A 301 -3.19 39.74 -30.13
N ASN A 302 -3.38 39.32 -28.88
CA ASN A 302 -3.34 40.21 -27.72
C ASN A 302 -2.28 39.77 -26.69
N SER A 303 -1.19 39.12 -27.14
CA SER A 303 -0.10 38.73 -26.25
C SER A 303 1.25 39.34 -26.59
N PHE A 304 2.06 39.39 -25.54
CA PHE A 304 3.50 39.40 -25.63
C PHE A 304 4.04 38.15 -24.94
N THR A 305 5.30 37.81 -25.23
CA THR A 305 5.99 36.70 -24.60
C THR A 305 7.20 37.18 -23.83
N VAL A 306 7.41 36.57 -22.66
CA VAL A 306 8.68 36.59 -21.95
C VAL A 306 9.45 35.36 -22.42
N THR A 307 10.64 35.59 -22.95
CA THR A 307 11.40 34.56 -23.65
C THR A 307 12.67 34.17 -22.89
N SER A 308 13.38 33.15 -23.36
CA SER A 308 14.66 32.70 -22.75
C SER A 308 14.51 32.36 -21.27
N VAL A 309 13.41 31.68 -20.92
CA VAL A 309 13.08 31.30 -19.55
C VAL A 309 13.96 30.11 -19.15
N ASN A 310 14.85 30.31 -18.18
CA ASN A 310 15.86 29.35 -17.78
C ASN A 310 15.85 29.16 -16.27
N PHE A 311 15.80 27.90 -15.83
CA PHE A 311 15.85 27.49 -14.44
C PHE A 311 17.26 27.10 -14.02
N ARG A 312 17.65 27.45 -12.79
CA ARG A 312 18.84 26.94 -12.11
C ARG A 312 18.55 26.69 -10.63
N GLU A 313 18.88 25.50 -10.15
CA GLU A 313 18.90 25.17 -8.72
C GLU A 313 20.24 24.55 -8.35
N GLU A 314 20.77 24.93 -7.19
CA GLU A 314 21.94 24.32 -6.58
C GLU A 314 21.57 23.64 -5.26
N PHE A 315 21.84 22.34 -5.19
CA PHE A 315 21.55 21.51 -4.04
C PHE A 315 22.75 21.39 -3.11
N PRO A 316 22.54 21.20 -1.79
CA PRO A 316 23.62 20.85 -0.87
C PRO A 316 24.36 19.58 -1.32
N ALA A 317 25.67 19.50 -1.07
CA ALA A 317 26.53 18.39 -1.52
C ALA A 317 26.15 16.99 -0.98
N ASN A 318 25.26 16.94 0.00
CA ASN A 318 24.76 15.71 0.65
C ASN A 318 23.35 15.35 0.16
N VAL A 319 22.96 15.87 -1.00
CA VAL A 319 21.69 15.61 -1.69
C VAL A 319 21.99 14.88 -3.00
N THR A 320 21.31 13.75 -3.20
CA THR A 320 21.25 13.03 -4.47
C THR A 320 20.01 13.48 -5.23
N ILE A 321 20.17 13.85 -6.50
CA ILE A 321 19.07 14.16 -7.42
C ILE A 321 18.60 12.84 -8.04
N LEU A 322 17.32 12.53 -7.90
CA LEU A 322 16.73 11.25 -8.30
C LEU A 322 16.00 11.35 -9.64
N ASP A 323 15.25 12.44 -9.85
CA ASP A 323 14.46 12.65 -11.06
C ASP A 323 14.32 14.14 -11.37
N VAL A 324 14.33 14.48 -12.65
CA VAL A 324 14.19 15.85 -13.16
C VAL A 324 13.27 15.86 -14.38
N PRO A 325 12.63 16.99 -14.70
CA PRO A 325 11.80 17.09 -15.91
C PRO A 325 12.59 16.76 -17.19
N PRO A 326 11.93 16.23 -18.24
CA PRO A 326 12.56 16.00 -19.53
C PRO A 326 13.29 17.25 -20.05
N GLY A 327 14.48 17.06 -20.61
CA GLY A 327 15.32 18.14 -21.13
C GLY A 327 16.16 18.89 -20.08
N PHE A 328 15.97 18.65 -18.78
CA PHE A 328 16.81 19.24 -17.74
C PHE A 328 18.18 18.54 -17.68
N ILE A 329 19.21 19.30 -17.33
CA ILE A 329 20.59 18.86 -17.22
C ILE A 329 21.01 18.85 -15.75
N VAL A 330 21.59 17.74 -15.32
CA VAL A 330 22.14 17.56 -13.98
C VAL A 330 23.67 17.55 -14.03
N ASP A 331 24.31 18.52 -13.36
CA ASP A 331 25.75 18.53 -13.09
C ASP A 331 25.98 17.95 -11.68
N ASN A 332 26.19 16.63 -11.59
CA ASN A 332 26.35 15.92 -10.33
C ASN A 332 27.58 16.39 -9.53
N ASP A 333 28.66 16.81 -10.19
CA ASP A 333 29.87 17.26 -9.50
C ASP A 333 29.64 18.57 -8.74
N LYS A 334 28.78 19.43 -9.29
CA LYS A 334 28.42 20.72 -8.68
C LYS A 334 27.09 20.72 -7.96
N HIS A 335 26.33 19.61 -8.02
CA HIS A 335 24.99 19.49 -7.48
C HIS A 335 24.03 20.54 -8.04
N ILE A 336 24.16 20.85 -9.34
CA ILE A 336 23.35 21.86 -10.03
C ILE A 336 22.38 21.19 -11.00
N VAL A 337 21.14 21.66 -11.00
CA VAL A 337 20.15 21.35 -12.03
C VAL A 337 19.86 22.62 -12.84
N THR A 338 19.92 22.50 -14.15
CA THR A 338 19.52 23.58 -15.09
C THR A 338 18.51 23.07 -16.10
N GLY A 339 17.56 23.90 -16.50
CA GLY A 339 16.59 23.55 -17.52
C GLY A 339 16.09 24.77 -18.29
N GLU A 340 15.92 24.63 -19.60
CA GLU A 340 15.18 25.62 -20.38
C GLU A 340 13.69 25.33 -20.25
N LEU A 341 12.91 26.38 -20.02
CA LEU A 341 11.48 26.29 -19.79
C LEU A 341 10.73 26.90 -20.98
N THR A 342 9.43 26.61 -21.07
CA THR A 342 8.58 27.25 -22.08
C THR A 342 8.51 28.76 -21.83
N ASN A 343 8.37 29.54 -22.92
CA ASN A 343 8.19 30.98 -22.82
C ASN A 343 6.91 31.30 -22.02
N LEU A 344 6.91 32.38 -21.25
CA LEU A 344 5.71 32.82 -20.54
C LEU A 344 4.91 33.75 -21.44
N SER A 345 3.72 33.33 -21.82
CA SER A 345 2.78 34.08 -22.65
C SER A 345 1.81 34.86 -21.79
N TYR A 346 1.57 36.12 -22.15
CA TYR A 346 0.68 37.00 -21.43
C TYR A 346 -0.43 37.49 -22.35
N THR A 347 -1.68 37.26 -22.02
CA THR A 347 -2.81 37.68 -22.87
C THR A 347 -3.57 38.82 -22.22
N LEU A 348 -3.95 39.82 -23.01
CA LEU A 348 -4.76 40.95 -22.55
C LEU A 348 -6.17 40.47 -22.19
N ASP A 349 -6.58 40.74 -20.94
CA ASP A 349 -7.92 40.53 -20.42
C ASP A 349 -8.42 41.84 -19.77
N GLY A 350 -9.31 42.54 -20.47
CA GLY A 350 -9.68 43.91 -20.15
C GLY A 350 -8.49 44.86 -20.32
N ASP A 351 -8.12 45.54 -19.22
CA ASP A 351 -7.02 46.52 -19.19
C ASP A 351 -5.73 45.96 -18.57
N VAL A 352 -5.65 44.64 -18.37
CA VAL A 352 -4.47 43.98 -17.80
C VAL A 352 -4.05 42.75 -18.61
N TYR A 353 -2.76 42.51 -18.69
CA TYR A 353 -2.19 41.27 -19.19
C TYR A 353 -2.11 40.22 -18.08
N LYS A 354 -2.59 39.01 -18.36
CA LYS A 354 -2.55 37.85 -17.46
C LYS A 354 -1.69 36.76 -18.07
N LEU A 355 -0.95 36.03 -17.23
CA LEU A 355 -0.20 34.85 -17.65
C LEU A 355 -1.18 33.81 -18.19
N SER A 356 -1.00 33.39 -19.44
CA SER A 356 -1.91 32.47 -20.13
C SER A 356 -1.46 31.02 -20.10
N ASN A 357 -0.19 30.75 -19.77
CA ASN A 357 0.34 29.41 -19.60
C ASN A 357 0.91 29.19 -18.19
N GLN A 358 0.53 28.07 -17.58
CA GLN A 358 1.07 27.63 -16.29
C GLN A 358 2.40 26.90 -16.49
N LEU A 359 3.34 27.12 -15.58
CA LEU A 359 4.66 26.52 -15.65
C LEU A 359 5.02 25.97 -14.27
N ASP A 360 4.63 24.71 -14.08
CA ASP A 360 4.84 23.97 -12.85
C ASP A 360 5.61 22.68 -13.18
N PHE A 361 6.59 22.35 -12.34
CA PHE A 361 7.39 21.14 -12.50
C PHE A 361 7.92 20.64 -11.16
N THR A 362 8.41 19.40 -11.15
CA THR A 362 8.92 18.75 -9.94
C THR A 362 10.35 18.25 -10.13
N ILE A 363 11.14 18.30 -9.06
CA ILE A 363 12.44 17.64 -8.97
C ILE A 363 12.42 16.75 -7.74
N ASP A 364 12.80 15.48 -7.91
CA ASP A 364 12.87 14.53 -6.80
C ASP A 364 14.30 14.40 -6.31
N ILE A 365 14.48 14.44 -4.99
CA ILE A 365 15.78 14.39 -4.33
C ILE A 365 15.77 13.42 -3.15
N LYS A 366 16.97 13.10 -2.63
CA LYS A 366 17.16 12.34 -1.39
C LYS A 366 18.40 12.84 -0.64
N PHE A 367 18.29 12.97 0.67
CA PHE A 367 19.43 13.27 1.55
C PHE A 367 20.19 11.98 1.87
N ASP A 368 21.51 12.05 2.07
CA ASP A 368 22.30 10.88 2.48
C ASP A 368 21.77 10.22 3.76
N ASP A 369 21.84 8.90 3.85
CA ASP A 369 21.26 8.15 4.98
C ASP A 369 21.95 8.44 6.33
N LYS A 370 23.20 8.90 6.29
CA LYS A 370 24.07 9.08 7.47
C LYS A 370 24.06 10.50 8.03
N ILE A 371 23.37 11.43 7.39
CA ILE A 371 23.38 12.82 7.80
C ILE A 371 22.18 13.17 8.68
N SER A 372 22.36 14.22 9.48
CA SER A 372 21.29 14.84 10.26
C SER A 372 21.61 16.32 10.42
N GLY A 373 20.58 17.15 10.50
CA GLY A 373 20.76 18.59 10.60
C GLY A 373 19.62 19.39 10.00
N LYS A 374 19.84 20.69 9.85
CA LYS A 374 18.94 21.60 9.14
C LYS A 374 19.61 21.99 7.83
N TYR A 375 18.90 21.80 6.74
CA TYR A 375 19.34 22.11 5.39
C TYR A 375 18.41 23.14 4.80
N SER A 376 18.97 24.06 4.02
CA SER A 376 18.19 25.08 3.32
C SER A 376 18.42 24.91 1.83
N LEU A 377 17.33 24.73 1.08
CA LEU A 377 17.34 24.72 -0.37
C LEU A 377 17.21 26.17 -0.84
N SER A 378 18.33 26.91 -0.81
CA SER A 378 18.34 28.38 -0.97
C SER A 378 19.56 29.01 -1.63
N PRO A 379 20.80 28.44 -1.63
CA PRO A 379 21.94 29.28 -2.00
C PRO A 379 21.86 29.78 -3.44
N VAL A 380 21.26 28.99 -4.35
CA VAL A 380 20.88 29.43 -5.71
C VAL A 380 19.64 28.68 -6.19
N SER A 381 18.50 29.36 -6.29
CA SER A 381 17.24 28.81 -6.84
C SER A 381 16.53 29.90 -7.63
N GLU A 382 16.74 29.93 -8.94
CA GLU A 382 16.58 31.14 -9.74
C GLU A 382 15.96 30.83 -11.11
N LEU A 383 15.21 31.81 -11.59
CA LEU A 383 14.69 31.87 -12.95
C LEU A 383 15.30 33.08 -13.67
N PHE A 384 15.96 32.84 -14.79
CA PHE A 384 16.44 33.88 -15.71
C PHE A 384 15.47 34.01 -16.87
N TYR A 385 15.17 35.23 -17.31
CA TYR A 385 14.22 35.46 -18.40
C TYR A 385 14.48 36.79 -19.10
N THR A 386 14.01 36.93 -20.34
CA THR A 386 14.04 38.17 -21.10
C THR A 386 12.62 38.74 -21.17
N ASP A 387 12.41 39.91 -20.58
CA ASP A 387 11.10 40.57 -20.53
C ASP A 387 10.64 41.10 -21.91
N TYR A 388 9.42 41.62 -21.94
CA TYR A 388 8.81 42.18 -23.15
C TYR A 388 9.53 43.44 -23.68
N ASN A 389 10.35 44.09 -22.86
CA ASN A 389 11.22 45.21 -23.26
C ASN A 389 12.63 44.74 -23.67
N LYS A 390 12.86 43.42 -23.76
CA LYS A 390 14.13 42.77 -24.07
C LYS A 390 15.22 42.96 -23.00
N HIS A 391 14.84 43.27 -21.77
CA HIS A 391 15.79 43.25 -20.66
C HIS A 391 15.91 41.84 -20.09
N SER A 392 17.14 41.40 -19.88
CA SER A 392 17.42 40.19 -19.12
C SER A 392 17.21 40.45 -17.64
N ASN A 393 16.39 39.61 -17.02
CA ASN A 393 15.97 39.70 -15.64
C ASN A 393 16.21 38.36 -14.93
N LYS A 394 16.11 38.42 -13.60
CA LYS A 394 16.25 37.29 -12.70
C LYS A 394 15.19 37.38 -11.61
N ALA A 395 14.61 36.24 -11.25
CA ALA A 395 13.71 36.09 -10.11
C ALA A 395 14.13 34.87 -9.27
N ASP A 396 13.96 34.96 -7.95
CA ASP A 396 14.38 33.92 -7.01
C ASP A 396 13.15 33.18 -6.45
N PHE A 397 13.26 31.86 -6.29
CA PHE A 397 12.26 31.09 -5.56
C PHE A 397 12.38 31.32 -4.05
N ASN A 398 11.28 31.13 -3.31
CA ASN A 398 11.36 31.16 -1.85
C ASN A 398 12.29 30.06 -1.32
N THR A 399 12.82 30.29 -0.12
CA THR A 399 13.63 29.29 0.59
C THR A 399 12.75 28.16 1.12
N VAL A 400 13.27 26.93 1.10
CA VAL A 400 12.71 25.78 1.82
C VAL A 400 13.73 25.27 2.82
N ASN A 401 13.32 25.07 4.07
CA ASN A 401 14.12 24.46 5.11
C ASN A 401 13.67 23.02 5.37
N ILE A 402 14.64 22.12 5.46
CA ILE A 402 14.43 20.69 5.68
C ILE A 402 15.21 20.28 6.92
N LYS A 403 14.50 19.81 7.94
CA LYS A 403 15.11 19.20 9.12
C LYS A 403 15.26 17.70 8.88
N VAL A 404 16.50 17.27 8.65
CA VAL A 404 16.84 15.87 8.38
C VAL A 404 17.25 15.17 9.68
N SER A 405 16.57 14.06 10.00
CA SER A 405 16.99 13.13 11.06
C SER A 405 17.80 11.98 10.48
N SER A 406 18.70 11.36 11.26
CA SER A 406 19.42 10.16 10.83
C SER A 406 18.47 9.05 10.35
N ALA A 407 18.88 8.28 9.34
CA ALA A 407 18.12 7.13 8.89
C ALA A 407 17.88 6.13 10.04
N LYS A 408 16.71 5.51 10.05
CA LYS A 408 16.40 4.39 10.95
C LYS A 408 16.75 3.06 10.30
N GLU A 409 17.03 2.06 11.14
CA GLU A 409 17.24 0.69 10.68
C GLU A 409 16.00 0.19 9.94
N LYS A 410 16.21 -0.38 8.75
CA LYS A 410 15.12 -0.83 7.89
C LYS A 410 14.65 -2.22 8.32
N ILE A 411 13.38 -2.35 8.67
CA ILE A 411 12.78 -3.65 8.96
C ILE A 411 12.41 -4.36 7.66
N SER A 412 12.57 -5.69 7.64
CA SER A 412 12.15 -6.51 6.50
C SER A 412 10.84 -7.26 6.76
N ASN A 413 10.49 -7.44 8.04
CA ASN A 413 9.33 -8.21 8.47
C ASN A 413 8.45 -7.40 9.42
N ALA A 414 7.15 -7.55 9.31
CA ALA A 414 6.17 -6.95 10.20
C ALA A 414 6.27 -7.62 11.60
N PRO A 415 6.45 -6.84 12.68
CA PRO A 415 6.46 -7.38 14.03
C PRO A 415 5.04 -7.79 14.44
N ILE A 416 4.74 -9.08 14.38
CA ILE A 416 3.43 -9.65 14.74
C ILE A 416 3.62 -10.71 15.82
N GLU A 417 2.83 -10.62 16.89
CA GLU A 417 2.71 -11.68 17.90
C GLU A 417 1.51 -12.58 17.59
N PHE A 418 1.67 -13.88 17.82
CA PHE A 418 0.60 -14.86 17.65
C PHE A 418 0.46 -15.71 18.91
N LEU A 419 -0.57 -15.43 19.68
CA LEU A 419 -0.79 -15.96 21.02
C LEU A 419 -1.97 -16.93 21.03
N ARG A 420 -1.94 -17.90 21.95
CA ARG A 420 -3.12 -18.73 22.27
C ARG A 420 -3.28 -19.04 23.75
N ILE A 421 -4.52 -19.16 24.20
CA ILE A 421 -4.86 -19.44 25.60
C ILE A 421 -6.02 -20.45 25.67
N ILE A 422 -6.04 -21.23 26.75
CA ILE A 422 -7.14 -22.13 27.13
C ILE A 422 -7.41 -21.96 28.62
N ASP A 423 -8.67 -21.93 29.03
CA ASP A 423 -9.06 -21.63 30.41
C ASP A 423 -8.67 -22.74 31.41
N LYS A 424 -8.68 -24.00 30.95
CA LYS A 424 -8.29 -25.17 31.73
C LYS A 424 -7.77 -26.27 30.83
N ASP A 425 -7.04 -27.22 31.42
CA ASP A 425 -6.34 -28.29 30.71
C ASP A 425 -7.03 -29.66 30.84
N GLU A 426 -8.08 -29.81 31.64
CA GLU A 426 -8.79 -31.07 31.85
C GLU A 426 -10.29 -30.96 31.54
N PHE A 427 -10.81 -31.95 30.81
CA PHE A 427 -12.20 -31.99 30.33
C PHE A 427 -12.79 -33.39 30.49
N ALA A 428 -13.98 -33.45 31.11
CA ALA A 428 -14.70 -34.69 31.33
C ALA A 428 -15.44 -35.15 30.05
N LEU A 429 -15.26 -36.41 29.65
CA LEU A 429 -16.01 -37.06 28.57
C LEU A 429 -17.36 -37.56 29.13
N GLN A 430 -18.46 -37.06 28.57
CA GLN A 430 -19.84 -37.34 29.00
C GLN A 430 -20.67 -37.71 27.77
N ASP A 431 -21.34 -38.87 27.80
CA ASP A 431 -22.26 -39.30 26.72
C ASP A 431 -21.65 -39.20 25.31
N GLY A 432 -20.36 -39.52 25.19
CA GLY A 432 -19.60 -39.51 23.94
C GLY A 432 -18.95 -38.17 23.54
N SER A 433 -19.07 -37.10 24.35
CA SER A 433 -18.33 -35.86 24.10
C SER A 433 -18.01 -35.05 25.36
N THR A 434 -17.02 -34.16 25.31
CA THR A 434 -16.75 -33.25 26.43
C THR A 434 -17.70 -32.05 26.45
N GLU A 435 -17.61 -31.21 27.48
CA GLU A 435 -18.00 -29.80 27.36
C GLU A 435 -17.18 -29.06 26.28
N ASP A 436 -17.52 -27.81 25.99
CA ASP A 436 -16.81 -27.01 24.98
C ASP A 436 -15.38 -26.70 25.44
N ILE A 437 -14.41 -27.10 24.62
CA ILE A 437 -12.99 -26.80 24.82
C ILE A 437 -12.70 -25.55 24.01
N LYS A 438 -12.72 -24.38 24.65
CA LYS A 438 -12.50 -23.09 23.99
C LYS A 438 -11.02 -22.73 23.99
N ILE A 439 -10.44 -22.54 22.80
CA ILE A 439 -9.08 -22.05 22.64
C ILE A 439 -9.13 -20.67 21.99
N GLU A 440 -8.67 -19.67 22.72
CA GLU A 440 -8.62 -18.28 22.27
C GLU A 440 -7.32 -18.02 21.54
N TYR A 441 -7.39 -17.38 20.38
CA TYR A 441 -6.24 -16.97 19.57
C TYR A 441 -6.23 -15.46 19.38
N SER A 442 -5.04 -14.87 19.51
CA SER A 442 -4.81 -13.44 19.29
C SER A 442 -3.63 -13.22 18.35
N ILE A 443 -3.88 -12.53 17.25
CA ILE A 443 -2.86 -12.03 16.33
C ILE A 443 -2.71 -10.54 16.61
N ILE A 444 -1.54 -10.12 17.08
CA ILE A 444 -1.30 -8.77 17.60
C ILE A 444 -0.18 -8.12 16.77
N PRO A 445 -0.53 -7.34 15.74
CA PRO A 445 0.40 -6.49 15.03
C PRO A 445 0.99 -5.42 15.96
N LYS A 446 2.31 -5.23 15.96
CA LYS A 446 2.96 -4.12 16.69
C LYS A 446 3.12 -2.93 15.77
N LYS A 447 3.04 -1.73 16.32
CA LYS A 447 3.28 -0.49 15.55
C LYS A 447 4.64 -0.52 14.86
N ILE A 448 4.68 -0.06 13.61
CA ILE A 448 5.90 0.05 12.80
C ILE A 448 6.22 1.53 12.63
N ASP A 449 7.46 1.93 12.87
CA ASP A 449 7.91 3.29 12.63
C ASP A 449 7.96 3.59 11.14
N PHE A 450 7.39 4.71 10.69
CA PHE A 450 7.33 5.06 9.27
C PHE A 450 8.71 5.03 8.60
N TYR A 451 9.73 5.59 9.25
CA TYR A 451 11.07 5.67 8.67
C TYR A 451 11.87 4.35 8.73
N SER A 452 11.35 3.33 9.43
CA SER A 452 11.91 1.97 9.42
C SER A 452 11.49 1.16 8.19
N VAL A 453 10.57 1.67 7.36
CA VAL A 453 10.16 1.04 6.11
C VAL A 453 11.04 1.55 4.97
N ASP A 454 11.37 0.67 4.03
CA ASP A 454 12.05 1.04 2.78
C ASP A 454 11.01 1.57 1.77
N THR A 455 10.86 2.89 1.72
CA THR A 455 9.88 3.56 0.87
C THR A 455 10.27 3.53 -0.61
N ASP A 456 11.57 3.47 -0.94
CA ASP A 456 12.05 3.33 -2.32
C ASP A 456 11.66 1.95 -2.88
N PHE A 457 11.79 0.89 -2.08
CA PHE A 457 11.27 -0.44 -2.45
C PHE A 457 9.76 -0.38 -2.72
N TYR A 458 9.00 0.36 -1.92
CA TYR A 458 7.55 0.48 -2.08
C TYR A 458 7.17 1.18 -3.40
N PHE A 459 7.74 2.35 -3.69
CA PHE A 459 7.43 3.09 -4.92
C PHE A 459 7.85 2.35 -6.20
N ASN A 460 9.00 1.70 -6.20
CA ASN A 460 9.48 0.95 -7.37
C ASN A 460 8.60 -0.27 -7.70
N ASN A 461 7.93 -0.85 -6.70
CA ASN A 461 7.01 -1.97 -6.89
C ASN A 461 5.56 -1.54 -7.15
N MET A 462 5.17 -0.33 -6.73
CA MET A 462 3.89 0.28 -7.10
C MET A 462 4.00 1.08 -8.39
N LYS A 463 4.13 0.38 -9.53
CA LYS A 463 4.29 0.98 -10.88
C LYS A 463 3.12 1.88 -11.37
N ASN A 464 2.15 2.27 -10.53
CA ASN A 464 0.91 2.90 -10.98
C ASN A 464 0.31 4.01 -10.09
N THR A 465 1.04 4.54 -9.09
CA THR A 465 0.51 5.64 -8.27
C THR A 465 1.22 6.95 -8.56
N THR A 466 0.49 7.95 -9.05
CA THR A 466 0.95 9.34 -9.27
C THR A 466 1.27 10.11 -7.97
N SER A 467 1.25 9.44 -6.82
CA SER A 467 1.47 10.04 -5.51
C SER A 467 2.65 9.36 -4.81
N ASN A 468 3.70 10.15 -4.52
CA ASN A 468 4.86 9.74 -3.72
C ASN A 468 4.51 9.63 -2.21
N VAL A 469 3.30 9.18 -1.86
CA VAL A 469 2.81 9.09 -0.48
C VAL A 469 2.48 7.64 -0.11
N VAL A 470 3.12 7.13 0.95
CA VAL A 470 2.87 5.76 1.47
C VAL A 470 1.81 5.81 2.56
N LYS A 471 0.64 5.21 2.31
CA LYS A 471 -0.49 5.20 3.26
C LYS A 471 -0.74 3.84 3.91
N GLU A 472 -0.38 2.76 3.24
CA GLU A 472 -0.64 1.38 3.70
C GLU A 472 0.60 0.52 3.40
N LEU A 473 0.81 -0.53 4.19
CA LEU A 473 1.89 -1.50 3.93
C LEU A 473 1.32 -2.76 3.26
N PRO A 474 2.11 -3.46 2.42
CA PRO A 474 1.63 -4.61 1.65
C PRO A 474 1.58 -5.91 2.46
N VAL A 475 1.28 -5.82 3.77
CA VAL A 475 1.10 -6.99 4.61
C VAL A 475 -0.28 -7.57 4.33
N SER A 476 -0.36 -8.75 3.72
CA SER A 476 -1.62 -9.31 3.21
C SER A 476 -1.63 -10.84 3.19
N ASP A 477 -2.72 -11.42 2.68
CA ASP A 477 -2.87 -12.85 2.38
C ASP A 477 -2.62 -13.73 3.61
N GLY A 478 -3.14 -13.30 4.76
CA GLY A 478 -2.96 -14.00 6.02
C GLY A 478 -3.76 -15.30 6.03
N ILE A 479 -3.09 -16.46 6.11
CA ILE A 479 -3.74 -17.77 6.18
C ILE A 479 -3.42 -18.43 7.52
N TYR A 480 -4.46 -18.65 8.32
CA TYR A 480 -4.36 -19.46 9.53
C TYR A 480 -4.36 -20.94 9.18
N THR A 481 -3.49 -21.72 9.82
CA THR A 481 -3.52 -23.19 9.77
C THR A 481 -3.29 -23.79 11.15
N ALA A 482 -4.13 -24.77 11.53
CA ALA A 482 -3.87 -25.60 12.70
C ALA A 482 -4.15 -27.08 12.43
N THR A 483 -3.35 -27.95 13.04
CA THR A 483 -3.60 -29.39 13.07
C THR A 483 -4.11 -29.79 14.45
N ILE A 484 -5.31 -30.35 14.48
CA ILE A 484 -6.01 -30.80 15.68
C ILE A 484 -5.91 -32.32 15.78
N PRO A 485 -5.32 -32.87 16.87
CA PRO A 485 -5.14 -34.31 17.05
C PRO A 485 -6.42 -35.12 16.92
N ALA A 486 -6.31 -36.34 16.36
CA ALA A 486 -7.38 -37.33 16.43
C ALA A 486 -7.83 -37.54 17.88
N GLY A 487 -9.16 -37.64 18.11
CA GLY A 487 -9.77 -37.65 19.45
C GLY A 487 -10.31 -36.29 19.91
N LEU A 488 -9.92 -35.19 19.23
CA LEU A 488 -10.57 -33.88 19.33
C LEU A 488 -11.30 -33.55 18.01
N ARG A 489 -12.51 -33.00 18.12
CA ARG A 489 -13.34 -32.58 16.98
C ARG A 489 -13.61 -31.09 17.02
N ILE A 490 -13.56 -30.44 15.87
CA ILE A 490 -13.93 -29.03 15.73
C ILE A 490 -15.45 -28.91 15.81
N LYS A 491 -15.94 -28.13 16.78
CA LYS A 491 -17.34 -27.77 16.91
C LYS A 491 -17.65 -26.55 16.05
N SER A 492 -16.90 -25.46 16.26
CA SER A 492 -17.05 -24.21 15.55
C SER A 492 -15.81 -23.32 15.70
N ILE A 493 -15.75 -22.27 14.89
CA ILE A 493 -14.83 -21.14 15.07
C ILE A 493 -15.71 -19.95 15.45
N GLN A 494 -15.31 -19.14 16.42
CA GLN A 494 -16.01 -17.91 16.78
C GLN A 494 -15.16 -16.68 16.50
N TYR A 495 -15.77 -15.65 15.93
CA TYR A 495 -15.14 -14.36 15.66
C TYR A 495 -16.14 -13.25 15.99
N ASN A 496 -15.70 -12.25 16.76
CA ASN A 496 -16.56 -11.17 17.29
C ASN A 496 -17.84 -11.69 18.00
N GLY A 497 -17.70 -12.79 18.75
CA GLY A 497 -18.82 -13.41 19.49
C GLY A 497 -19.85 -14.14 18.64
N MET A 498 -19.61 -14.30 17.33
CA MET A 498 -20.49 -15.01 16.39
C MET A 498 -19.79 -16.23 15.79
N GLU A 499 -20.56 -17.26 15.41
CA GLU A 499 -20.02 -18.41 14.70
C GLU A 499 -19.53 -17.99 13.31
N PHE A 500 -18.26 -18.27 13.04
CA PHE A 500 -17.61 -18.00 11.77
C PHE A 500 -18.10 -19.00 10.71
N SER A 501 -18.47 -18.48 9.54
CA SER A 501 -19.21 -19.25 8.55
C SER A 501 -18.44 -20.46 8.03
N LYS A 502 -19.12 -21.62 7.95
CA LYS A 502 -18.51 -22.89 7.53
C LYS A 502 -17.97 -22.93 6.11
N ASN A 503 -18.42 -22.02 5.24
CA ASN A 503 -17.89 -21.89 3.88
C ASN A 503 -16.57 -21.09 3.82
N LYS A 504 -16.16 -20.44 4.92
CA LYS A 504 -14.93 -19.62 5.00
C LYS A 504 -13.73 -20.37 5.57
N TYR A 505 -13.92 -21.61 6.04
CA TYR A 505 -12.82 -22.44 6.50
C TYR A 505 -12.91 -23.85 5.91
N LYS A 506 -11.75 -24.48 5.76
CA LYS A 506 -11.60 -25.85 5.29
C LYS A 506 -11.14 -26.73 6.44
N VAL A 507 -11.71 -27.92 6.55
CA VAL A 507 -11.24 -28.97 7.45
C VAL A 507 -10.92 -30.20 6.61
N MET A 508 -9.69 -30.68 6.70
CA MET A 508 -9.21 -31.87 5.99
C MET A 508 -8.63 -32.85 7.01
N SER A 509 -8.68 -34.15 6.71
CA SER A 509 -7.99 -35.16 7.52
C SER A 509 -6.59 -35.42 6.95
N ASP A 510 -5.58 -35.45 7.82
CA ASP A 510 -4.25 -35.90 7.43
C ASP A 510 -4.15 -37.44 7.44
N SER A 511 -2.98 -37.98 7.07
CA SER A 511 -2.74 -39.43 7.04
C SER A 511 -2.80 -40.12 8.40
N ALA A 512 -2.69 -39.36 9.49
CA ALA A 512 -2.79 -39.86 10.86
C ALA A 512 -4.21 -39.69 11.44
N GLY A 513 -5.16 -39.17 10.65
CA GLY A 513 -6.54 -38.91 11.08
C GLY A 513 -6.73 -37.60 11.85
N ASN A 514 -5.71 -36.74 11.93
CA ASN A 514 -5.83 -35.43 12.55
C ASN A 514 -6.63 -34.48 11.64
N SER A 515 -7.33 -33.51 12.23
CA SER A 515 -8.06 -32.49 11.47
C SER A 515 -7.18 -31.27 11.23
N VAL A 516 -6.86 -30.97 9.97
CA VAL A 516 -6.18 -29.74 9.54
C VAL A 516 -7.23 -28.70 9.18
N ILE A 517 -7.25 -27.60 9.92
CA ILE A 517 -8.11 -26.46 9.69
C ILE A 517 -7.34 -25.33 9.03
N THR A 518 -7.93 -24.72 8.00
CA THR A 518 -7.34 -23.59 7.27
C THR A 518 -8.40 -22.56 6.90
N PHE A 519 -8.11 -21.27 7.10
CA PHE A 519 -8.96 -20.16 6.64
C PHE A 519 -8.14 -18.89 6.39
N ASP A 520 -8.73 -17.99 5.62
CA ASP A 520 -8.17 -16.68 5.30
C ASP A 520 -8.52 -15.67 6.41
N LEU A 521 -7.53 -14.89 6.84
CA LEU A 521 -7.70 -13.83 7.83
C LEU A 521 -8.37 -12.59 7.25
N ASP A 522 -8.38 -12.41 5.92
CA ASP A 522 -9.08 -11.30 5.29
C ASP A 522 -10.60 -11.38 5.55
N ASP A 523 -11.12 -12.59 5.75
CA ASP A 523 -12.49 -12.83 6.20
C ASP A 523 -12.76 -12.36 7.65
N MET A 524 -11.70 -12.06 8.41
CA MET A 524 -11.68 -11.51 9.77
C MET A 524 -11.03 -10.12 9.83
N GLY A 525 -10.98 -9.42 8.69
CA GLY A 525 -10.47 -8.05 8.60
C GLY A 525 -9.01 -7.91 8.17
N GLY A 526 -8.24 -9.01 8.07
CA GLY A 526 -6.87 -9.02 7.55
C GLY A 526 -5.85 -8.25 8.42
N ILE A 527 -4.55 -8.40 8.11
CA ILE A 527 -3.47 -7.68 8.82
C ILE A 527 -3.16 -6.38 8.09
N ASN A 528 -4.06 -5.41 8.23
CA ASN A 528 -4.02 -4.19 7.43
C ASN A 528 -3.28 -3.04 8.13
N TYR A 529 -1.97 -2.91 7.86
CA TYR A 529 -1.17 -1.81 8.37
C TYR A 529 -1.44 -0.50 7.63
N LYS A 530 -1.96 0.49 8.35
CA LYS A 530 -2.26 1.83 7.84
C LYS A 530 -1.46 2.89 8.58
N LEU A 531 -1.03 3.92 7.86
CA LEU A 531 -0.37 5.07 8.44
C LEU A 531 -1.35 5.78 9.38
N ASP A 532 -0.94 6.01 10.61
CA ASP A 532 -1.78 6.66 11.61
C ASP A 532 -1.92 8.17 11.38
N ASP A 533 -2.87 8.81 12.08
CA ASP A 533 -3.15 10.24 11.91
C ASP A 533 -1.94 11.13 12.24
N SER A 534 -1.03 10.66 13.09
CA SER A 534 0.23 11.37 13.40
C SER A 534 1.27 11.27 12.29
N LYS A 535 1.07 10.36 11.32
CA LYS A 535 2.01 10.02 10.25
C LYS A 535 3.38 9.55 10.77
N GLU A 536 3.44 9.05 11.99
CA GLU A 536 4.68 8.55 12.59
C GLU A 536 4.76 7.02 12.55
N PHE A 537 3.60 6.34 12.60
CA PHE A 537 3.56 4.89 12.71
C PHE A 537 2.53 4.27 11.77
N PHE A 538 2.85 3.09 11.25
CA PHE A 538 1.85 2.18 10.71
C PHE A 538 1.26 1.33 11.84
N LYS A 539 -0.06 1.19 11.86
CA LYS A 539 -0.83 0.39 12.83
C LYS A 539 -1.78 -0.55 12.11
N ALA A 540 -1.99 -1.73 12.69
CA ALA A 540 -3.02 -2.67 12.28
C ALA A 540 -3.76 -3.15 13.53
N ASP A 541 -5.05 -3.40 13.39
CA ASP A 541 -5.87 -3.87 14.50
C ASP A 541 -5.59 -5.35 14.82
N PRO A 542 -5.68 -5.74 16.10
CA PRO A 542 -5.53 -7.14 16.48
C PRO A 542 -6.71 -7.97 15.98
N ILE A 543 -6.44 -9.23 15.62
CA ILE A 543 -7.46 -10.20 15.23
C ILE A 543 -7.58 -11.23 16.34
N ASN A 544 -8.77 -11.34 16.92
CA ASN A 544 -9.08 -12.31 17.97
C ASN A 544 -10.18 -13.25 17.52
N PHE A 545 -9.97 -14.56 17.68
CA PHE A 545 -10.96 -15.58 17.36
C PHE A 545 -10.77 -16.81 18.24
N ASP A 546 -11.81 -17.60 18.36
CA ASP A 546 -11.82 -18.81 19.19
C ASP A 546 -12.01 -20.04 18.32
N ILE A 547 -11.30 -21.12 18.63
CA ILE A 547 -11.63 -22.44 18.11
C ILE A 547 -12.25 -23.24 19.24
N VAL A 548 -13.49 -23.67 19.02
CA VAL A 548 -14.24 -24.48 19.97
C VAL A 548 -14.15 -25.94 19.56
N LEU A 549 -13.58 -26.78 20.43
CA LEU A 549 -13.41 -28.21 20.22
C LEU A 549 -14.32 -29.03 21.14
N LYS A 550 -14.46 -30.32 20.81
CA LYS A 550 -15.04 -31.38 21.62
C LYS A 550 -14.09 -32.56 21.67
N GLY A 551 -13.76 -33.04 22.87
CA GLY A 551 -13.09 -34.33 23.02
C GLY A 551 -14.10 -35.46 22.81
N THR A 552 -13.72 -36.49 22.05
CA THR A 552 -14.57 -37.68 21.81
C THR A 552 -13.99 -38.96 22.40
N GLU A 553 -12.70 -38.95 22.72
CA GLU A 553 -11.98 -40.11 23.25
C GLU A 553 -11.14 -39.67 24.46
N THR A 554 -10.95 -40.57 25.42
CA THR A 554 -10.06 -40.32 26.56
C THR A 554 -8.61 -40.32 26.11
N GLY A 555 -7.81 -39.42 26.67
CA GLY A 555 -6.41 -39.27 26.28
C GLY A 555 -5.82 -37.94 26.67
N THR A 556 -4.52 -37.82 26.48
CA THR A 556 -3.80 -36.54 26.56
C THR A 556 -3.45 -36.10 25.15
N TYR A 557 -3.97 -34.96 24.74
CA TYR A 557 -3.76 -34.35 23.44
C TYR A 557 -2.86 -33.14 23.57
N ILE A 558 -1.83 -33.07 22.73
CA ILE A 558 -0.90 -31.93 22.70
C ILE A 558 -1.12 -31.18 21.39
N LEU A 559 -1.53 -29.93 21.50
CA LEU A 559 -1.50 -28.98 20.39
C LEU A 559 -0.11 -28.38 20.35
N HIS A 560 0.73 -28.96 19.49
CA HIS A 560 2.10 -28.53 19.26
C HIS A 560 2.16 -27.09 18.71
N LYS A 561 3.27 -26.39 18.95
CA LYS A 561 3.46 -25.01 18.47
C LYS A 561 3.63 -24.98 16.96
N GLU A 562 4.44 -25.90 16.45
CA GLU A 562 4.78 -26.13 15.04
C GLU A 562 3.57 -26.52 14.18
N ASN A 563 2.50 -26.99 14.81
CA ASN A 563 1.28 -27.42 14.14
C ASN A 563 0.20 -26.32 14.07
N THR A 564 0.48 -25.13 14.60
CA THR A 564 -0.42 -23.98 14.51
C THR A 564 0.36 -22.75 14.10
N TYR A 565 0.12 -22.29 12.88
CA TYR A 565 0.86 -21.21 12.27
C TYR A 565 -0.01 -20.33 11.39
N LEU A 566 0.47 -19.12 11.18
CA LEU A 566 0.00 -18.14 10.22
C LEU A 566 1.03 -18.06 9.08
N THR A 567 0.57 -18.05 7.83
CA THR A 567 1.39 -17.61 6.69
C THR A 567 0.84 -16.32 6.13
N TYR A 568 1.70 -15.37 5.78
CA TYR A 568 1.27 -14.06 5.24
C TYR A 568 2.33 -13.48 4.31
N LYS A 569 1.93 -12.55 3.45
CA LYS A 569 2.85 -11.69 2.69
C LYS A 569 3.35 -10.58 3.59
N ASP A 570 4.67 -10.47 3.68
CA ASP A 570 5.33 -9.50 4.55
C ASP A 570 5.63 -8.18 3.82
N ILE A 571 6.25 -7.21 4.51
CA ILE A 571 6.57 -5.86 4.01
C ILE A 571 7.30 -5.89 2.65
N LYS A 572 8.13 -6.93 2.40
CA LYS A 572 8.86 -7.15 1.15
C LYS A 572 8.19 -8.12 0.17
N TYR A 573 6.89 -8.37 0.30
CA TYR A 573 6.10 -9.34 -0.48
C TYR A 573 6.58 -10.81 -0.37
N GLN A 574 7.46 -11.11 0.59
CA GLN A 574 7.90 -12.47 0.88
C GLN A 574 6.88 -13.18 1.75
N THR A 575 6.70 -14.48 1.56
CA THR A 575 5.81 -15.27 2.41
C THR A 575 6.52 -15.62 3.71
N THR A 576 6.02 -15.09 4.82
CA THR A 576 6.50 -15.36 6.18
C THR A 576 5.60 -16.40 6.84
N LYS A 577 6.17 -17.27 7.69
CA LYS A 577 5.44 -18.21 8.54
C LYS A 577 5.69 -17.90 10.02
N LEU A 578 4.62 -17.70 10.78
CA LEU A 578 4.65 -17.37 12.21
C LEU A 578 3.91 -18.44 13.02
N TYR A 579 4.56 -18.95 14.07
CA TYR A 579 3.98 -19.97 14.95
C TYR A 579 3.41 -19.34 16.23
N THR A 580 2.47 -20.04 16.87
CA THR A 580 1.95 -19.67 18.19
C THR A 580 3.05 -19.55 19.26
N ASP A 581 2.76 -18.89 20.38
CA ASP A 581 3.72 -18.67 21.46
C ASP A 581 4.14 -19.97 22.17
N LYS A 582 3.19 -20.86 22.48
CA LYS A 582 3.38 -22.06 23.32
C LYS A 582 2.58 -23.27 22.84
N ALA A 583 2.92 -24.47 23.30
CA ALA A 583 2.09 -25.68 23.15
C ALA A 583 0.94 -25.69 24.18
N LEU A 584 -0.18 -26.35 23.86
CA LEU A 584 -1.29 -26.57 24.81
C LEU A 584 -1.50 -28.06 25.06
N LYS A 585 -1.70 -28.44 26.33
CA LYS A 585 -2.04 -29.80 26.75
C LYS A 585 -3.54 -29.83 27.09
N ILE A 586 -4.26 -30.78 26.52
CA ILE A 586 -5.69 -31.02 26.75
C ILE A 586 -5.84 -32.48 27.19
N VAL A 587 -6.37 -32.69 28.38
CA VAL A 587 -6.62 -34.02 28.95
C VAL A 587 -8.11 -34.29 28.92
N VAL A 588 -8.52 -35.30 28.17
CA VAL A 588 -9.90 -35.80 28.16
C VAL A 588 -9.95 -37.06 29.00
N TYR A 589 -10.82 -37.09 30.01
CA TYR A 589 -10.93 -38.21 30.94
C TYR A 589 -12.37 -38.68 31.10
N GLN A 590 -12.56 -39.97 31.36
CA GLN A 590 -13.80 -40.53 31.88
C GLN A 590 -13.75 -40.55 33.41
N SER A 591 -14.88 -40.81 34.06
CA SER A 591 -14.97 -40.91 35.53
C SER A 591 -13.74 -41.59 36.13
N ARG A 592 -13.05 -40.89 37.05
CA ARG A 592 -11.76 -41.32 37.61
C ARG A 592 -11.70 -41.14 39.12
N VAL A 593 -10.90 -41.96 39.78
CA VAL A 593 -10.52 -41.73 41.18
C VAL A 593 -9.40 -40.69 41.19
N ARG A 594 -9.63 -39.54 41.82
CA ARG A 594 -8.61 -38.50 42.03
C ARG A 594 -7.67 -38.86 43.18
N GLN A 595 -8.25 -39.37 44.27
CA GLN A 595 -7.53 -39.62 45.52
C GLN A 595 -8.19 -40.75 46.30
N HIS A 596 -7.37 -41.56 46.98
CA HIS A 596 -7.82 -42.65 47.85
C HIS A 596 -6.79 -42.95 48.95
N GLY A 597 -7.23 -43.16 50.19
CA GLY A 597 -6.35 -43.45 51.32
C GLY A 597 -7.09 -43.63 52.64
N LEU A 598 -6.31 -43.92 53.69
CA LEU A 598 -6.73 -44.12 55.08
C LEU A 598 -6.32 -42.94 55.97
N TYR A 599 -7.15 -42.59 56.94
CA TYR A 599 -6.80 -41.61 57.97
C TYR A 599 -6.19 -42.32 59.19
N THR A 600 -5.07 -41.80 59.72
CA THR A 600 -4.29 -42.46 60.79
C THR A 600 -4.36 -41.77 62.15
N ASN A 601 -5.27 -40.82 62.40
CA ASN A 601 -5.44 -40.20 63.71
C ASN A 601 -6.92 -40.05 64.12
N ASN A 602 -7.20 -40.31 65.40
CA ASN A 602 -8.51 -40.27 66.06
C ASN A 602 -8.90 -38.86 66.57
N ASP A 603 -8.19 -37.80 66.16
CA ASP A 603 -8.33 -36.44 66.71
C ASP A 603 -9.34 -35.55 65.96
N ASN A 604 -10.13 -36.11 65.04
CA ASN A 604 -11.15 -35.41 64.23
C ASN A 604 -10.62 -34.20 63.43
N THR A 605 -9.31 -33.92 63.44
CA THR A 605 -8.69 -32.85 62.64
C THR A 605 -8.11 -33.45 61.37
N ILE A 606 -8.80 -33.20 60.26
CA ILE A 606 -8.48 -33.80 58.95
C ILE A 606 -7.70 -32.78 58.11
N GLY A 607 -6.37 -32.94 58.05
CA GLY A 607 -5.48 -32.27 57.09
C GLY A 607 -4.58 -33.28 56.38
N ASP A 608 -3.92 -32.87 55.29
CA ASP A 608 -3.04 -33.73 54.47
C ASP A 608 -1.98 -34.50 55.28
N SER A 609 -1.62 -34.02 56.47
CA SER A 609 -0.65 -34.67 57.37
C SER A 609 -1.14 -35.98 58.01
N ASN A 610 -2.44 -36.28 57.98
CA ASN A 610 -3.05 -37.44 58.62
C ASN A 610 -3.61 -38.48 57.62
N PHE A 611 -3.36 -38.32 56.32
CA PHE A 611 -3.86 -39.19 55.26
C PHE A 611 -2.74 -40.07 54.68
N VAL A 612 -2.79 -41.37 54.95
CA VAL A 612 -1.88 -42.36 54.36
C VAL A 612 -2.44 -42.82 53.01
N PHE A 613 -1.77 -42.43 51.94
CA PHE A 613 -2.10 -42.82 50.58
C PHE A 613 -1.83 -44.31 50.34
N SER A 614 -2.83 -45.05 49.88
CA SER A 614 -2.63 -46.36 49.24
C SER A 614 -2.24 -46.11 47.78
N ILE A 615 -0.96 -45.81 47.51
CA ILE A 615 -0.50 -45.68 46.12
C ILE A 615 -0.42 -47.09 45.54
N GLY A 616 -1.26 -47.41 44.54
CA GLY A 616 -1.18 -48.66 43.79
C GLY A 616 -1.60 -49.93 44.55
N GLY A 617 -2.40 -49.80 45.62
CA GLY A 617 -2.82 -50.94 46.43
C GLY A 617 -1.71 -51.49 47.33
N GLN A 618 -0.68 -50.69 47.62
CA GLN A 618 0.32 -51.04 48.63
C GLN A 618 -0.38 -51.28 49.97
N PRO A 619 -0.11 -52.40 50.65
CA PRO A 619 -0.76 -52.69 51.91
C PRO A 619 -0.37 -51.66 52.97
N ILE A 620 -1.35 -51.23 53.77
CA ILE A 620 -1.13 -50.28 54.86
C ILE A 620 -1.03 -51.07 56.16
N ASP A 621 0.03 -50.82 56.95
CA ASP A 621 0.22 -51.43 58.25
C ASP A 621 -0.81 -50.88 59.24
N THR A 622 -1.60 -51.77 59.82
CA THR A 622 -2.66 -51.41 60.78
C THR A 622 -2.23 -51.79 62.18
N SER A 623 -2.37 -50.87 63.15
CA SER A 623 -2.11 -51.13 64.57
C SER A 623 -3.31 -51.86 65.22
N LYS A 624 -3.22 -52.13 66.52
CA LYS A 624 -4.27 -52.82 67.30
C LYS A 624 -5.49 -51.94 67.59
N GLU A 625 -5.92 -51.15 66.59
CA GLU A 625 -7.11 -50.31 66.64
C GLU A 625 -8.32 -51.00 66.02
N ASN A 626 -9.48 -50.77 66.64
CA ASN A 626 -10.74 -51.40 66.28
C ASN A 626 -11.55 -50.63 65.23
N SER A 627 -11.11 -49.46 64.73
CA SER A 627 -11.89 -48.63 63.79
C SER A 627 -10.99 -47.80 62.87
N TYR A 628 -11.26 -47.82 61.58
CA TYR A 628 -10.54 -47.07 60.55
C TYR A 628 -11.49 -46.18 59.76
N THR A 629 -11.02 -45.01 59.35
CA THR A 629 -11.72 -44.11 58.42
C THR A 629 -10.90 -43.98 57.14
N ALA A 630 -11.57 -44.02 56.00
CA ALA A 630 -10.97 -43.86 54.69
C ALA A 630 -11.81 -42.92 53.83
N ALA A 631 -11.20 -42.33 52.81
CA ALA A 631 -11.92 -41.54 51.82
C ALA A 631 -11.45 -41.82 50.40
N VAL A 632 -12.39 -41.72 49.46
CA VAL A 632 -12.13 -41.72 48.02
C VAL A 632 -12.72 -40.46 47.43
N VAL A 633 -11.88 -39.66 46.76
CA VAL A 633 -12.33 -38.54 45.94
C VAL A 633 -12.41 -39.01 44.49
N ALA A 634 -13.56 -38.85 43.86
CA ALA A 634 -13.85 -39.32 42.52
C ALA A 634 -14.48 -38.21 41.67
N ASP A 635 -14.02 -38.10 40.42
CA ASP A 635 -14.71 -37.35 39.38
C ASP A 635 -15.74 -38.26 38.70
N ILE A 636 -16.99 -37.85 38.69
CA ILE A 636 -18.09 -38.58 38.04
C ILE A 636 -18.56 -37.80 36.82
N THR A 637 -18.33 -38.38 35.64
CA THR A 637 -18.60 -37.72 34.35
C THR A 637 -19.90 -38.17 33.70
N GLY A 638 -20.47 -39.32 34.08
CA GLY A 638 -21.74 -39.84 33.54
C GLY A 638 -22.70 -40.36 34.61
N ALA A 639 -24.00 -40.28 34.32
CA ALA A 639 -25.04 -40.90 35.14
C ALA A 639 -24.84 -42.42 35.17
N ASP A 640 -25.12 -43.06 36.31
CA ASP A 640 -24.91 -44.49 36.56
C ASP A 640 -23.44 -44.95 36.70
N SER A 641 -22.49 -44.02 36.86
CA SER A 641 -21.11 -44.38 37.24
C SER A 641 -21.10 -45.14 38.56
N LEU A 642 -20.33 -46.23 38.62
CA LEU A 642 -20.20 -47.07 39.79
C LEU A 642 -18.78 -46.98 40.34
N LEU A 643 -18.62 -46.42 41.54
CA LEU A 643 -17.37 -46.46 42.29
C LEU A 643 -17.34 -47.76 43.09
N ASN A 644 -16.36 -48.60 42.80
CA ASN A 644 -16.08 -49.85 43.49
C ASN A 644 -14.89 -49.64 44.41
N ILE A 645 -15.12 -49.77 45.71
CA ILE A 645 -14.08 -49.73 46.74
C ILE A 645 -13.96 -51.14 47.30
N ASN A 646 -12.77 -51.73 47.21
CA ASN A 646 -12.49 -53.04 47.78
C ASN A 646 -11.57 -52.90 48.99
N ILE A 647 -12.07 -53.36 50.12
CA ILE A 647 -11.33 -53.53 51.38
C ILE A 647 -10.95 -55.01 51.43
N GLY A 648 -9.73 -55.34 51.04
CA GLY A 648 -9.24 -56.72 51.02
C GLY A 648 -8.88 -57.21 52.42
N ALA A 649 -9.15 -58.49 52.67
CA ALA A 649 -8.83 -59.15 53.92
C ALA A 649 -7.68 -60.15 53.74
N GLY A 650 -6.82 -60.21 54.76
CA GLY A 650 -6.19 -61.47 55.11
C GLY A 650 -7.20 -62.43 55.76
N THR A 651 -6.77 -63.20 56.76
CA THR A 651 -7.57 -64.21 57.48
C THR A 651 -8.64 -63.64 58.45
N GLN A 652 -9.26 -62.48 58.16
CA GLN A 652 -10.06 -61.71 59.14
C GLN A 652 -11.57 -61.76 58.86
N ARG A 653 -12.42 -61.39 59.83
CA ARG A 653 -13.88 -61.24 59.66
C ARG A 653 -14.28 -59.78 59.88
N TYR A 654 -14.93 -59.17 58.90
CA TYR A 654 -15.61 -57.88 59.06
C TYR A 654 -17.06 -58.14 59.52
N ASN A 655 -17.58 -57.30 60.42
CA ASN A 655 -19.00 -57.31 60.75
C ASN A 655 -19.73 -56.25 59.92
N SER A 656 -20.79 -56.64 59.22
CA SER A 656 -21.52 -55.77 58.28
C SER A 656 -22.19 -54.57 58.96
N SER A 657 -22.49 -54.67 60.25
CA SER A 657 -23.07 -53.56 61.02
C SER A 657 -22.08 -52.42 61.31
N ASP A 658 -20.79 -52.64 61.11
CA ASP A 658 -19.74 -51.70 61.48
C ASP A 658 -19.22 -50.84 60.32
N ILE A 659 -19.66 -51.10 59.09
CA ILE A 659 -19.30 -50.29 57.92
C ILE A 659 -20.31 -49.15 57.74
N LYS A 660 -19.85 -47.91 57.78
CA LYS A 660 -20.66 -46.72 57.47
C LYS A 660 -20.06 -46.00 56.28
N VAL A 661 -20.87 -45.65 55.30
CA VAL A 661 -20.44 -44.92 54.10
C VAL A 661 -21.24 -43.64 53.99
N ASN A 662 -20.56 -42.50 53.89
CA ASN A 662 -21.15 -41.19 53.65
C ASN A 662 -20.57 -40.65 52.34
N VAL A 663 -21.44 -40.16 51.46
CA VAL A 663 -21.04 -39.63 50.15
C VAL A 663 -21.45 -38.17 50.08
N PHE A 664 -20.50 -37.31 49.74
CA PHE A 664 -20.71 -35.87 49.63
C PHE A 664 -20.33 -35.40 48.24
N LYS A 665 -21.12 -34.48 47.69
CA LYS A 665 -20.79 -33.79 46.44
C LYS A 665 -20.00 -32.51 46.78
N ILE A 666 -18.83 -32.34 46.18
CA ILE A 666 -17.99 -31.15 46.35
C ILE A 666 -18.54 -30.05 45.44
N LYS A 667 -18.63 -28.82 45.95
CA LYS A 667 -19.01 -27.65 45.13
C LYS A 667 -17.96 -27.34 44.07
N ASP A 668 -18.39 -26.69 43.00
CA ASP A 668 -17.55 -26.40 41.83
C ASP A 668 -16.38 -25.44 42.16
N ASP A 669 -16.49 -24.66 43.24
CA ASP A 669 -15.44 -23.76 43.74
C ASP A 669 -14.43 -24.45 44.68
N GLY A 670 -14.63 -25.74 44.97
CA GLY A 670 -13.79 -26.53 45.88
C GLY A 670 -13.84 -26.10 47.35
N SER A 671 -14.70 -25.14 47.72
CA SER A 671 -14.65 -24.48 49.03
C SER A 671 -15.53 -25.13 50.09
N SER A 672 -16.47 -25.99 49.70
CA SER A 672 -17.38 -26.67 50.62
C SER A 672 -18.09 -27.86 49.97
N PHE A 673 -18.67 -28.71 50.81
CA PHE A 673 -19.50 -29.85 50.40
C PHE A 673 -20.96 -29.38 50.33
N ASN A 674 -21.74 -29.87 49.38
CA ASN A 674 -23.19 -29.77 49.49
C ASN A 674 -23.65 -30.62 50.68
N ASP A 675 -24.74 -30.19 51.36
CA ASP A 675 -25.36 -30.92 52.48
C ASP A 675 -25.32 -32.42 52.21
N LYS A 676 -24.96 -33.22 53.23
CA LYS A 676 -24.87 -34.68 53.18
C LYS A 676 -25.93 -35.22 52.23
N VAL A 677 -25.52 -35.59 51.01
CA VAL A 677 -26.46 -36.17 50.09
C VAL A 677 -26.72 -37.53 50.71
N ASN A 678 -27.92 -37.73 51.27
CA ASN A 678 -28.29 -38.95 52.00
C ASN A 678 -28.35 -40.13 51.00
N TYR A 679 -27.20 -40.57 50.53
CA TYR A 679 -26.94 -41.79 49.78
C TYR A 679 -26.81 -42.98 50.74
N ASN A 680 -27.42 -42.91 51.93
CA ASN A 680 -27.37 -43.98 52.93
C ASN A 680 -27.92 -45.32 52.41
N ASN A 681 -28.58 -45.34 51.23
CA ASN A 681 -29.06 -46.55 50.54
C ASN A 681 -28.42 -46.81 49.15
N ALA A 682 -27.40 -46.05 48.72
CA ALA A 682 -26.77 -46.23 47.39
C ALA A 682 -25.43 -46.98 47.44
N ALA A 683 -24.86 -47.15 48.63
CA ALA A 683 -23.69 -48.00 48.84
C ALA A 683 -24.15 -49.46 49.02
N VAL A 684 -23.89 -50.32 48.03
CA VAL A 684 -24.13 -51.77 48.16
C VAL A 684 -22.86 -52.41 48.70
N ILE A 685 -22.94 -52.90 49.95
CA ILE A 685 -21.86 -53.59 50.64
C ILE A 685 -22.01 -55.09 50.39
N LYS A 686 -20.97 -55.72 49.83
CA LYS A 686 -20.93 -57.16 49.57
C LYS A 686 -19.72 -57.78 50.25
N PHE A 687 -19.96 -58.87 50.97
CA PHE A 687 -18.91 -59.69 51.60
C PHE A 687 -18.56 -60.84 50.68
N ASN A 688 -17.27 -60.99 50.41
CA ASN A 688 -16.75 -62.04 49.55
C ASN A 688 -16.26 -63.23 50.37
N SER A 689 -16.21 -64.40 49.75
CA SER A 689 -15.79 -65.65 50.41
C SER A 689 -14.31 -65.67 50.79
N ASP A 690 -13.51 -64.75 50.25
CA ASP A 690 -12.10 -64.53 50.60
C ASP A 690 -11.93 -63.53 51.76
N ASN A 691 -13.02 -63.24 52.46
CA ASN A 691 -13.15 -62.24 53.51
C ASN A 691 -13.02 -60.77 53.05
N SER A 692 -12.82 -60.46 51.77
CA SER A 692 -12.83 -59.06 51.31
C SER A 692 -14.23 -58.45 51.34
N THR A 693 -14.29 -57.11 51.40
CA THR A 693 -15.54 -56.36 51.33
C THR A 693 -15.52 -55.40 50.14
N ASP A 694 -16.53 -55.49 49.28
CA ASP A 694 -16.79 -54.52 48.22
C ASP A 694 -17.85 -53.51 48.67
N ILE A 695 -17.53 -52.23 48.55
CA ILE A 695 -18.45 -51.10 48.72
C ILE A 695 -18.67 -50.50 47.33
N ASN A 696 -19.89 -50.60 46.82
CA ASN A 696 -20.24 -50.09 45.50
C ASN A 696 -21.12 -48.86 45.66
N VAL A 697 -20.63 -47.68 45.28
CA VAL A 697 -21.37 -46.41 45.32
C VAL A 697 -21.83 -46.07 43.92
N LYS A 698 -23.15 -46.08 43.70
CA LYS A 698 -23.76 -45.68 42.43
C LYS A 698 -24.08 -44.18 42.45
N PHE A 699 -23.60 -43.45 41.44
CA PHE A 699 -23.88 -42.02 41.28
C PHE A 699 -24.98 -41.79 40.24
N HIS A 700 -25.88 -40.87 40.53
CA HIS A 700 -27.02 -40.53 39.66
C HIS A 700 -26.85 -39.21 38.90
N ASP A 701 -25.85 -38.42 39.27
CA ASP A 701 -25.54 -37.14 38.67
C ASP A 701 -24.02 -36.91 38.60
N LYS A 702 -23.61 -35.95 37.77
CA LYS A 702 -22.22 -35.60 37.56
C LYS A 702 -21.69 -34.69 38.66
N GLY A 703 -20.38 -34.77 38.92
CA GLY A 703 -19.71 -33.89 39.86
C GLY A 703 -18.45 -34.52 40.44
N THR A 704 -17.78 -33.77 41.32
CA THR A 704 -16.71 -34.31 42.16
C THR A 704 -17.36 -34.80 43.45
N TYR A 705 -17.08 -36.04 43.84
CA TYR A 705 -17.63 -36.64 45.06
C TYR A 705 -16.51 -37.10 45.97
N ILE A 706 -16.77 -37.05 47.28
CA ILE A 706 -15.98 -37.75 48.28
C ILE A 706 -16.86 -38.83 48.93
N ALA A 707 -16.39 -40.08 48.89
CA ALA A 707 -16.97 -41.19 49.60
C ALA A 707 -16.11 -41.49 50.83
N ILE A 708 -16.64 -41.22 52.02
CA ILE A 708 -15.99 -41.42 53.30
C ILE A 708 -16.58 -42.66 53.95
N TYR A 709 -15.75 -43.63 54.29
CA TYR A 709 -16.21 -44.88 54.88
C TYR A 709 -15.40 -45.24 56.11
N THR A 710 -16.12 -45.66 57.15
CA THR A 710 -15.55 -46.16 58.39
C THR A 710 -15.81 -47.64 58.50
N PHE A 711 -14.85 -48.42 58.97
CA PHE A 711 -14.99 -49.86 59.17
C PHE A 711 -14.18 -50.30 60.39
N LYS A 712 -14.61 -51.39 61.04
CA LYS A 712 -13.92 -51.98 62.18
C LYS A 712 -13.17 -53.24 61.77
N MET A 713 -11.96 -53.41 62.27
CA MET A 713 -11.16 -54.62 62.11
C MET A 713 -10.94 -55.25 63.47
N ASP A 714 -11.17 -56.56 63.58
CA ASP A 714 -10.84 -57.35 64.76
C ASP A 714 -9.50 -58.04 64.47
N VAL A 715 -8.41 -57.43 64.95
CA VAL A 715 -7.03 -57.87 64.71
C VAL A 715 -6.31 -58.22 66.01
N ASP A 716 -5.91 -59.50 66.14
CA ASP A 716 -5.13 -59.97 67.28
C ASP A 716 -3.67 -59.46 67.26
N GLU A 717 -3.13 -59.13 66.08
CA GLU A 717 -1.74 -58.70 65.81
C GLU A 717 -1.67 -57.72 64.62
N GLU A 718 -0.58 -56.95 64.49
CA GLU A 718 -0.32 -56.03 63.37
C GLU A 718 -0.38 -56.76 62.02
N LYS A 719 -1.16 -56.21 61.08
CA LYS A 719 -1.36 -56.81 59.75
C LYS A 719 -1.43 -55.74 58.67
N THR A 720 -1.28 -56.20 57.44
CA THR A 720 -1.32 -55.39 56.23
C THR A 720 -2.74 -55.37 55.63
N LEU A 721 -3.31 -54.19 55.43
CA LEU A 721 -4.62 -53.97 54.82
C LEU A 721 -4.47 -53.52 53.36
N THR A 722 -5.14 -54.20 52.43
CA THR A 722 -5.25 -53.71 51.04
C THR A 722 -6.55 -52.94 50.87
N ASN A 723 -6.45 -51.68 50.45
CA ASN A 723 -7.60 -50.84 50.18
C ASN A 723 -7.46 -50.26 48.77
N THR A 724 -8.39 -50.60 47.88
CA THR A 724 -8.37 -50.14 46.47
C THR A 724 -9.70 -49.51 46.06
N ALA A 725 -9.65 -48.51 45.20
CA ALA A 725 -10.83 -47.88 44.62
C ALA A 725 -10.71 -47.81 43.10
N SER A 726 -11.82 -48.00 42.41
CA SER A 726 -11.91 -47.96 40.95
C SER A 726 -13.30 -47.51 40.52
N ILE A 727 -13.44 -46.96 39.32
CA ILE A 727 -14.73 -46.59 38.77
C ILE A 727 -14.96 -47.44 37.51
N GLY A 728 -16.09 -48.15 37.47
CA GLY A 728 -16.34 -49.15 36.42
C GLY A 728 -15.39 -50.36 36.49
N SER A 729 -15.10 -50.96 35.33
CA SER A 729 -14.22 -52.14 35.19
C SER A 729 -12.72 -51.81 35.00
N SER A 730 -12.34 -50.53 35.02
CA SER A 730 -10.94 -50.11 34.84
C SER A 730 -10.31 -49.66 36.15
N ARG A 731 -9.28 -50.38 36.61
CA ARG A 731 -8.27 -49.84 37.54
C ARG A 731 -7.48 -48.76 36.79
N GLN A 732 -7.42 -47.53 37.31
CA GLN A 732 -6.59 -46.47 36.73
C GLN A 732 -5.69 -45.84 37.79
N ASP A 733 -4.48 -45.47 37.36
CA ASP A 733 -3.44 -44.88 38.19
C ASP A 733 -3.77 -43.44 38.62
N LEU A 734 -3.40 -43.13 39.87
CA LEU A 734 -3.66 -41.88 40.57
C LEU A 734 -2.73 -40.76 40.10
N ILE A 735 -3.27 -39.57 39.82
CA ILE A 735 -2.52 -38.31 39.74
C ILE A 735 -3.04 -37.38 40.83
N LEU A 736 -2.15 -36.98 41.75
CA LEU A 736 -2.45 -36.20 42.96
C LEU A 736 -2.72 -34.71 42.67
N ARG A 737 -3.80 -34.17 43.25
CA ARG A 737 -3.97 -32.75 43.58
C ARG A 737 -4.47 -32.62 45.02
N GLU A 738 -4.00 -31.56 45.68
CA GLU A 738 -4.20 -31.22 47.11
C GLU A 738 -5.68 -30.92 47.42
N VAL A 739 -6.26 -31.61 48.42
CA VAL A 739 -7.61 -31.34 48.95
C VAL A 739 -7.44 -30.60 50.27
N LYS A 740 -7.80 -29.32 50.29
CA LYS A 740 -7.42 -28.43 51.41
C LYS A 740 -8.20 -28.67 52.71
N GLU A 741 -9.48 -29.04 52.65
CA GLU A 741 -10.32 -29.34 53.83
C GLU A 741 -11.46 -30.34 53.50
N ILE A 742 -11.86 -31.17 54.48
CA ILE A 742 -12.96 -32.16 54.43
C ILE A 742 -14.04 -31.71 55.42
N PRO A 743 -15.36 -31.96 55.21
CA PRO A 743 -16.36 -31.40 56.10
C PRO A 743 -16.25 -32.06 57.47
N ASP A 744 -16.52 -31.30 58.53
CA ASP A 744 -16.58 -31.82 59.89
C ASP A 744 -17.63 -32.93 59.98
N LEU A 745 -17.20 -34.12 60.41
CA LEU A 745 -18.00 -35.35 60.36
C LEU A 745 -18.66 -35.71 61.69
N PHE A 746 -18.59 -34.82 62.68
CA PHE A 746 -19.07 -35.07 64.03
C PHE A 746 -19.91 -33.92 64.59
#